data_AF-A0AAD8B019-F1
#
_entry.id   AF-A0AAD8B019-F1
#
_cell.length_a   1.000
_cell.length_b   1.000
_cell.length_c   1.000
_cell.angle_alpha   90.00
_cell.angle_beta   90.00
_cell.angle_gamma   90.00
#
_symmetry.space_group_name_H-M   'P 1'
#
loop_
_entity.id
_entity.type
_entity.pdbx_description
1 polymer ?
#
loop_
_entity_poly.entity_id
_entity_poly.type
_entity_poly.pdbx_seq_one_letter_code
_entity_poly.pdbx_strand_id
1 'polypeptide(L)'
;MGKRKWSFCSMAGICFVAFIFVNLGIWWLGPSWRAASYTRDLPPELLSHESVMLTSDSTPANPRDSNCTFHNFTCLEVYHCGYDDKSVISVYIYPIQQYYDEHGVDITPPMTREFQEILRTISQSLFYSKDPERACLFIPSVDLLNHNWIRPAQVSKILASLKWWNSGKNHLLFNMLPGTAPDFVNYLVVNTDKAMVAGGGFSSITYRRTFDVSIPVYNPLLEGVELPAKSHLEDRKWLLISSQFGLNVVYKAELQSVVAKDNKVFLLDRCKGTPLNYSLRCDQLGQEHLYPNILQDATFCLVIRGNRLGQPTLMDVMMAGCIPVIVADGYLMPFHEVLDWTRASIHLKEQHLPDVLDVLNKYSPERIQDMRRQIYYYWQRYFKSLSDMTLATLQIVNDRIFPFHARSYDQWNELLNRKAVKNPLFLPLRAPKSLGFTAVILTYDRVDSLFQVVRQVGKVPSLSKIIVVWNNQEVAPPPMSQWPNTGKPIKVITTKFNRLSNRFFPYDEIETECILALDDDIVMLTPDEMEFGYEVWREHPDRLVGYPSRLHLWQNSTQSYSYESEWMNAISMVLTGAAFHHKYFSFMYTYSMPGNLKQWVDKHINCEDIAMNFLVTNVTGKAPIKVVPRKKFKCPECVKEMLSADMSHMVERSECINHFVELYGAMPLKPVEFRCDPVLYKDKLPGVLKKFKDLGVL
;
A
#
# COMPACT_ATOMS: atom_id res chain seq x y z
N MET A 1 -68.83 51.71 18.16
CA MET A 1 -69.06 52.45 16.89
C MET A 1 -67.71 52.82 16.30
N GLY A 2 -67.35 52.28 15.14
CA GLY A 2 -67.28 53.11 13.94
C GLY A 2 -65.83 53.54 13.68
N LYS A 3 -65.12 52.82 12.81
CA LYS A 3 -64.84 53.23 11.41
C LYS A 3 -64.09 54.55 11.28
N ARG A 4 -62.95 54.51 10.59
CA ARG A 4 -62.63 55.26 9.34
C ARG A 4 -61.30 54.70 8.81
N LYS A 5 -61.32 53.84 7.77
CA LYS A 5 -61.26 54.13 6.31
C LYS A 5 -60.16 55.14 5.94
N TRP A 6 -59.21 54.70 5.10
CA TRP A 6 -58.79 55.34 3.84
C TRP A 6 -58.14 54.28 2.93
N SER A 7 -58.08 54.56 1.63
CA SER A 7 -58.11 53.64 0.49
C SER A 7 -56.75 53.42 -0.22
N PHE A 8 -56.55 52.19 -0.70
CA PHE A 8 -55.78 51.68 -1.85
C PHE A 8 -54.51 52.39 -2.37
N CYS A 9 -53.38 51.66 -2.33
CA CYS A 9 -52.56 51.39 -3.52
C CYS A 9 -51.67 50.13 -3.35
N SER A 10 -51.70 49.26 -4.37
CA SER A 10 -50.76 48.19 -4.75
C SER A 10 -50.29 47.14 -3.71
N MET A 11 -50.88 45.94 -3.79
CA MET A 11 -50.37 44.71 -3.16
C MET A 11 -49.79 43.80 -4.26
N ALA A 12 -48.57 44.09 -4.70
CA ALA A 12 -47.71 43.19 -5.45
C ALA A 12 -46.45 42.96 -4.62
N GLY A 13 -46.51 42.03 -3.67
CA GLY A 13 -45.40 41.85 -2.73
C GLY A 13 -45.52 40.70 -1.75
N ILE A 14 -46.39 39.70 -1.98
CA ILE A 14 -46.50 38.53 -1.10
C ILE A 14 -46.79 37.27 -1.95
N CYS A 15 -45.82 36.86 -2.78
CA CYS A 15 -45.81 35.52 -3.39
C CYS A 15 -44.40 34.90 -3.49
N PHE A 16 -43.36 35.46 -2.85
CA PHE A 16 -41.96 35.04 -3.07
C PHE A 16 -41.24 34.43 -1.85
N VAL A 17 -41.96 33.96 -0.83
CA VAL A 17 -41.33 33.42 0.40
C VAL A 17 -41.62 31.92 0.66
N ALA A 18 -42.34 31.23 -0.23
CA ALA A 18 -42.75 29.83 0.03
C ALA A 18 -42.08 28.75 -0.83
N PHE A 19 -40.99 29.03 -1.56
CA PHE A 19 -40.45 28.09 -2.57
C PHE A 19 -38.95 27.72 -2.49
N ILE A 20 -38.31 27.78 -1.31
CA ILE A 20 -36.93 27.27 -1.15
C ILE A 20 -36.77 26.49 0.16
N PHE A 21 -37.31 25.28 0.21
CA PHE A 21 -36.88 24.23 1.15
C PHE A 21 -37.06 22.85 0.50
N VAL A 22 -36.37 22.63 -0.62
CA VAL A 22 -36.32 21.33 -1.30
C VAL A 22 -34.86 20.96 -1.54
N ASN A 23 -34.41 19.95 -0.78
CA ASN A 23 -33.24 19.09 -0.97
C ASN A 23 -31.82 19.71 -0.91
N LEU A 24 -30.99 19.19 0.02
CA LEU A 24 -29.62 18.66 -0.12
C LEU A 24 -28.76 18.89 1.14
N GLY A 25 -28.40 17.82 1.85
CA GLY A 25 -27.19 17.76 2.70
C GLY A 25 -27.10 18.66 3.94
N ILE A 26 -28.19 19.32 4.38
CA ILE A 26 -28.15 20.31 5.46
C ILE A 26 -27.90 19.69 6.86
N TRP A 27 -28.11 18.38 7.03
CA TRP A 27 -28.09 17.72 8.35
C TRP A 27 -27.09 16.57 8.50
N TRP A 28 -26.28 16.28 7.48
CA TRP A 28 -25.53 15.00 7.41
C TRP A 28 -24.21 14.97 8.18
N LEU A 29 -23.81 16.08 8.79
CA LEU A 29 -22.59 16.26 9.60
C LEU A 29 -22.79 17.45 10.60
N GLY A 30 -24.03 17.89 10.89
CA GLY A 30 -24.26 19.19 11.54
C GLY A 30 -23.95 19.19 13.04
N PRO A 31 -23.63 20.34 13.67
CA PRO A 31 -23.40 20.40 15.11
C PRO A 31 -24.64 19.91 15.87
N SER A 32 -24.52 18.77 16.57
CA SER A 32 -25.57 18.28 17.45
C SER A 32 -25.56 19.07 18.76
N TRP A 33 -26.75 19.32 19.34
CA TRP A 33 -26.90 19.92 20.67
C TRP A 33 -26.28 19.06 21.81
N ARG A 34 -25.72 17.88 21.51
CA ARG A 34 -24.96 17.01 22.43
C ARG A 34 -23.44 17.15 22.31
N ALA A 35 -22.93 18.15 21.57
CA ALA A 35 -21.48 18.38 21.40
C ALA A 35 -20.70 18.56 22.72
N ALA A 36 -21.36 19.01 23.80
CA ALA A 36 -20.75 19.16 25.12
C ALA A 36 -20.36 17.84 25.82
N SER A 37 -20.88 16.68 25.36
CA SER A 37 -20.57 15.37 25.95
C SER A 37 -19.28 14.75 25.40
N TYR A 38 -18.90 15.07 24.16
CA TYR A 38 -17.79 14.41 23.45
C TYR A 38 -16.46 15.17 23.52
N THR A 39 -16.48 16.48 23.80
CA THR A 39 -15.24 17.24 24.08
C THR A 39 -14.49 16.76 25.32
N ARG A 40 -15.14 15.98 26.20
CA ARG A 40 -14.51 15.33 27.37
C ARG A 40 -13.56 14.18 27.03
N ASP A 41 -13.65 13.64 25.81
CA ASP A 41 -12.88 12.48 25.37
C ASP A 41 -11.61 12.83 24.57
N LEU A 42 -11.41 14.11 24.25
CA LEU A 42 -10.19 14.59 23.61
C LEU A 42 -9.07 14.73 24.65
N PRO A 43 -7.80 14.51 24.28
CA PRO A 43 -6.66 14.77 25.16
C PRO A 43 -6.74 16.18 25.76
N PRO A 44 -6.54 16.36 27.08
CA PRO A 44 -6.62 17.67 27.74
C PRO A 44 -5.68 18.71 27.12
N GLU A 45 -4.57 18.26 26.54
CA GLU A 45 -3.53 19.05 25.88
C GLU A 45 -4.05 19.76 24.61
N LEU A 46 -5.12 19.27 24.00
CA LEU A 46 -5.74 19.90 22.82
C LEU A 46 -6.76 20.97 23.21
N LEU A 47 -7.15 21.07 24.48
CA LEU A 47 -8.11 22.07 24.93
C LEU A 47 -7.33 23.33 25.32
N SER A 48 -7.45 24.41 24.53
CA SER A 48 -6.93 25.72 24.92
C SER A 48 -8.02 26.60 25.53
N HIS A 49 -7.62 27.41 26.51
CA HIS A 49 -8.44 28.49 27.07
C HIS A 49 -8.13 29.85 26.43
N GLU A 50 -7.22 29.88 25.44
CA GLU A 50 -6.87 31.09 24.73
C GLU A 50 -7.91 31.41 23.64
N SER A 51 -8.25 32.68 23.55
CA SER A 51 -9.09 33.24 22.49
C SER A 51 -8.26 34.15 21.60
N VAL A 52 -8.55 34.12 20.30
CA VAL A 52 -7.84 34.89 19.27
C VAL A 52 -8.81 35.90 18.66
N MET A 53 -8.43 37.17 18.70
CA MET A 53 -9.17 38.26 18.05
C MET A 53 -8.65 38.44 16.62
N LEU A 54 -9.55 38.38 15.63
CA LEU A 54 -9.25 38.61 14.22
C LEU A 54 -9.94 39.89 13.74
N THR A 55 -9.16 40.88 13.35
CA THR A 55 -9.65 42.17 12.85
C THR A 55 -10.01 42.12 11.36
N SER A 56 -10.73 43.14 10.89
CA SER A 56 -10.97 43.37 9.46
C SER A 56 -9.65 43.41 8.66
N ASP A 57 -8.58 43.98 9.22
CA ASP A 57 -7.24 44.08 8.63
C ASP A 57 -6.40 42.79 8.67
N SER A 58 -6.87 41.75 9.36
CA SER A 58 -6.16 40.47 9.44
C SER A 58 -6.01 39.84 8.06
N THR A 59 -4.78 39.51 7.66
CA THR A 59 -4.46 38.99 6.34
C THR A 59 -5.04 37.59 6.14
N PRO A 60 -5.88 37.37 5.11
CA PRO A 60 -6.34 36.03 4.78
C PRO A 60 -5.20 35.20 4.15
N ALA A 61 -5.32 33.87 4.24
CA ALA A 61 -4.50 32.94 3.46
C ALA A 61 -4.62 33.23 1.95
N ASN A 62 -3.57 32.92 1.17
CA ASN A 62 -3.63 33.05 -0.29
C ASN A 62 -4.53 31.95 -0.90
N PRO A 63 -5.03 32.17 -2.13
CA PRO A 63 -5.78 31.16 -2.85
C PRO A 63 -5.03 29.84 -2.97
N ARG A 64 -5.78 28.74 -3.03
CA ARG A 64 -5.25 27.37 -3.18
C ARG A 64 -4.29 27.29 -4.37
N ASP A 65 -3.05 26.90 -4.12
CA ASP A 65 -2.06 26.67 -5.17
C ASP A 65 -2.32 25.33 -5.89
N SER A 66 -2.68 25.42 -7.17
CA SER A 66 -2.98 24.27 -8.03
C SER A 66 -1.73 23.57 -8.57
N ASN A 67 -0.57 24.23 -8.52
CA ASN A 67 0.71 23.70 -9.01
C ASN A 67 1.46 22.87 -7.96
N CYS A 68 0.90 22.71 -6.75
CA CYS A 68 1.51 21.88 -5.72
C CYS A 68 1.59 20.41 -6.16
N THR A 69 2.81 19.89 -6.15
CA THR A 69 3.12 18.48 -6.36
C THR A 69 3.99 17.99 -5.22
N PHE A 70 3.96 16.68 -4.97
CA PHE A 70 4.78 16.08 -3.93
C PHE A 70 6.27 16.09 -4.29
N HIS A 71 6.61 15.92 -5.57
CA HIS A 71 7.99 15.69 -6.04
C HIS A 71 8.86 16.95 -6.15
N ASN A 72 8.28 18.14 -6.30
CA ASN A 72 9.06 19.38 -6.43
C ASN A 72 9.40 20.04 -5.09
N PHE A 73 8.99 19.46 -3.94
CA PHE A 73 9.22 19.99 -2.59
C PHE A 73 8.79 21.47 -2.38
N THR A 74 8.01 22.04 -3.29
CA THR A 74 7.60 23.45 -3.28
C THR A 74 6.46 23.74 -2.30
N CYS A 75 5.68 22.71 -1.98
CA CYS A 75 4.51 22.77 -1.10
C CYS A 75 4.58 21.82 0.11
N LEU A 76 5.54 20.89 0.13
CA LEU A 76 5.82 20.00 1.26
C LEU A 76 7.32 19.94 1.50
N GLU A 77 7.75 20.30 2.72
CA GLU A 77 9.13 20.27 3.16
C GLU A 77 9.42 18.93 3.84
N VAL A 78 9.85 17.95 3.04
CA VAL A 78 10.07 16.56 3.48
C VAL A 78 11.25 16.44 4.47
N TYR A 79 12.19 17.38 4.47
CA TYR A 79 13.33 17.38 5.38
C TYR A 79 12.94 17.51 6.85
N HIS A 80 11.78 18.12 7.15
CA HIS A 80 11.22 18.18 8.51
C HIS A 80 10.62 16.84 8.97
N CYS A 81 10.45 15.89 8.06
CA CYS A 81 9.79 14.62 8.34
C CYS A 81 10.74 13.50 8.76
N GLY A 82 12.06 13.67 8.62
CA GLY A 82 13.06 12.63 8.91
C GLY A 82 13.64 12.64 10.33
N TYR A 83 12.94 13.23 11.31
CA TYR A 83 13.49 13.43 12.66
C TYR A 83 13.61 12.12 13.49
N ASP A 84 12.77 11.11 13.23
CA ASP A 84 12.80 9.80 13.93
C ASP A 84 13.23 8.70 12.95
N ASP A 85 14.23 7.88 13.31
CA ASP A 85 14.81 6.80 12.47
C ASP A 85 13.80 5.68 12.15
N LYS A 86 12.58 5.77 12.67
CA LYS A 86 11.50 4.78 12.54
C LYS A 86 10.76 4.81 11.21
N SER A 87 11.05 5.77 10.31
CA SER A 87 10.35 5.92 9.02
C SER A 87 8.83 6.09 9.17
N VAL A 88 8.44 6.85 10.20
CA VAL A 88 7.06 7.17 10.55
C VAL A 88 6.93 8.68 10.66
N ILE A 89 5.91 9.26 10.03
CA ILE A 89 5.64 10.69 10.12
C ILE A 89 5.13 11.08 11.51
N SER A 90 5.54 12.25 11.97
CA SER A 90 5.03 12.91 13.17
C SER A 90 3.98 13.96 12.81
N VAL A 91 2.85 13.94 13.50
CA VAL A 91 1.69 14.78 13.22
C VAL A 91 1.34 15.57 14.47
N TYR A 92 1.43 16.88 14.37
CA TYR A 92 1.01 17.80 15.42
C TYR A 92 -0.42 18.30 15.16
N ILE A 93 -1.24 18.31 16.21
CA ILE A 93 -2.59 18.84 16.17
C ILE A 93 -2.58 20.18 16.87
N TYR A 94 -3.08 21.22 16.20
CA TYR A 94 -3.22 22.53 16.84
C TYR A 94 -4.18 22.47 18.02
N PRO A 95 -3.95 23.22 19.10
CA PRO A 95 -4.94 23.33 20.17
C PRO A 95 -6.25 23.94 19.65
N ILE A 96 -7.36 23.48 20.21
CA ILE A 96 -8.70 24.01 19.94
C ILE A 96 -8.80 25.39 20.59
N GLN A 97 -9.02 26.42 19.78
CA GLN A 97 -9.10 27.82 20.19
C GLN A 97 -10.44 28.44 19.76
N GLN A 98 -10.86 29.48 20.48
CA GLN A 98 -12.01 30.29 20.10
C GLN A 98 -11.57 31.54 19.36
N TYR A 99 -12.27 31.87 18.27
CA TYR A 99 -11.96 33.00 17.41
C TYR A 99 -13.10 34.01 17.46
N TYR A 100 -12.75 35.27 17.69
CA TYR A 100 -13.70 36.38 17.77
C TYR A 100 -13.34 37.46 16.75
N ASP A 101 -14.35 38.14 16.20
CA ASP A 101 -14.14 39.32 15.37
C ASP A 101 -13.90 40.60 16.19
N GLU A 102 -13.62 41.71 15.52
CA GLU A 102 -13.40 43.03 16.14
C GLU A 102 -14.58 43.57 16.98
N HIS A 103 -15.76 42.98 16.84
CA HIS A 103 -16.97 43.31 17.59
C HIS A 103 -17.26 42.30 18.72
N GLY A 104 -16.37 41.34 18.96
CA GLY A 104 -16.54 40.29 19.97
C GLY A 104 -17.54 39.20 19.57
N VAL A 105 -17.90 39.08 18.30
CA VAL A 105 -18.76 38.01 17.79
C VAL A 105 -17.92 36.76 17.55
N ASP A 106 -18.40 35.62 18.06
CA ASP A 106 -17.76 34.32 17.84
C ASP A 106 -17.85 33.94 16.34
N ILE A 107 -16.68 33.74 15.73
CA ILE A 107 -16.50 33.32 14.33
C ILE A 107 -15.90 31.91 14.24
N THR A 108 -15.78 31.21 15.35
CA THR A 108 -15.28 29.83 15.42
C THR A 108 -16.19 28.91 14.62
N PRO A 109 -15.66 28.15 13.63
CA PRO A 109 -16.45 27.15 12.94
C PRO A 109 -16.99 26.10 13.91
N PRO A 110 -18.26 25.69 13.78
CA PRO A 110 -18.83 24.68 14.66
C PRO A 110 -18.11 23.35 14.46
N MET A 111 -17.65 22.75 15.55
CA MET A 111 -16.95 21.47 15.52
C MET A 111 -17.95 20.30 15.57
N THR A 112 -17.87 19.44 14.56
CA THR A 112 -18.74 18.27 14.40
C THR A 112 -18.22 17.08 15.18
N ARG A 113 -19.08 16.08 15.43
CA ARG A 113 -18.66 14.84 16.12
C ARG A 113 -17.64 14.08 15.27
N GLU A 114 -17.84 14.09 13.96
CA GLU A 114 -17.02 13.39 12.99
C GLU A 114 -15.61 13.98 12.94
N PHE A 115 -15.46 15.30 13.01
CA PHE A 115 -14.14 15.91 13.07
C PHE A 115 -13.45 15.65 14.42
N GLN A 116 -14.19 15.63 15.53
CA GLN A 116 -13.63 15.24 16.83
C GLN A 116 -13.10 13.79 16.81
N GLU A 117 -13.81 12.87 16.17
CA GLU A 117 -13.38 11.48 15.98
C GLU A 117 -12.07 11.39 15.17
N ILE A 118 -11.91 12.22 14.14
CA ILE A 118 -10.67 12.33 13.35
C ILE A 118 -9.51 12.79 14.24
N LEU A 119 -9.67 13.90 14.98
CA LEU A 119 -8.64 14.43 15.88
C LEU A 119 -8.27 13.42 16.98
N ARG A 120 -9.27 12.75 17.57
CA ARG A 120 -9.09 11.69 18.56
C ARG A 120 -8.28 10.54 17.97
N THR A 121 -8.66 10.04 16.80
CA THR A 121 -7.95 8.95 16.11
C THR A 121 -6.49 9.31 15.88
N ILE A 122 -6.21 10.53 15.39
CA ILE A 122 -4.84 10.99 15.16
C ILE A 122 -4.08 10.98 16.49
N SER A 123 -4.63 11.59 17.54
CA SER A 123 -3.99 11.71 18.86
C SER A 123 -3.66 10.38 19.54
N GLN A 124 -4.41 9.33 19.22
CA GLN A 124 -4.21 7.97 19.74
C GLN A 124 -3.35 7.10 18.83
N SER A 125 -2.98 7.59 17.65
CA SER A 125 -2.19 6.85 16.67
C SER A 125 -0.69 6.99 16.92
N LEU A 126 0.08 6.09 16.32
CA LEU A 126 1.54 6.14 16.30
C LEU A 126 2.12 7.39 15.58
N PHE A 127 1.29 8.11 14.82
CA PHE A 127 1.70 9.31 14.10
C PHE A 127 1.70 10.56 14.99
N TYR A 128 1.03 10.56 16.14
CA TYR A 128 0.88 11.77 16.95
C TYR A 128 2.19 12.24 17.59
N SER A 129 2.45 13.54 17.52
CA SER A 129 3.52 14.23 18.25
C SER A 129 2.97 15.40 19.05
N LYS A 130 3.41 15.51 20.31
CA LYS A 130 3.12 16.66 21.16
C LYS A 130 4.02 17.87 20.87
N ASP A 131 5.18 17.61 20.26
CA ASP A 131 6.18 18.63 19.97
C ASP A 131 6.00 19.14 18.53
N PRO A 132 5.65 20.42 18.34
CA PRO A 132 5.49 21.01 17.01
C PRO A 132 6.82 21.12 16.26
N GLU A 133 7.96 21.25 16.94
CA GLU A 133 9.27 21.37 16.28
C GLU A 133 9.74 20.04 15.66
N ARG A 134 9.22 18.92 16.17
CA ARG A 134 9.47 17.57 15.63
C ARG A 134 8.42 17.12 14.63
N ALA A 135 7.38 17.91 14.39
CA ALA A 135 6.24 17.52 13.59
C ALA A 135 6.54 17.63 12.08
N CYS A 136 6.31 16.54 11.36
CA CYS A 136 6.32 16.51 9.91
C CYS A 136 5.08 17.21 9.34
N LEU A 137 3.91 16.91 9.88
CA LEU A 137 2.62 17.44 9.42
C LEU A 137 1.88 18.16 10.54
N PHE A 138 1.08 19.14 10.14
CA PHE A 138 0.27 19.95 11.04
C PHE A 138 -1.22 19.84 10.66
N ILE A 139 -2.06 19.60 11.65
CA ILE A 139 -3.52 19.49 11.48
C ILE A 139 -4.20 20.60 12.29
N PRO A 140 -4.77 21.61 11.63
CA PRO A 140 -5.58 22.62 12.29
C PRO A 140 -6.81 22.02 12.97
N SER A 141 -7.09 22.43 14.20
CA SER A 141 -8.34 22.08 14.90
C SER A 141 -9.52 22.95 14.44
N VAL A 142 -9.69 23.06 13.13
CA VAL A 142 -10.75 23.82 12.46
C VAL A 142 -11.53 22.85 11.58
N ASP A 143 -12.82 22.70 11.84
CA ASP A 143 -13.66 21.76 11.11
C ASP A 143 -14.01 22.30 9.72
N LEU A 144 -13.49 21.62 8.69
CA LEU A 144 -13.72 21.92 7.28
C LEU A 144 -14.45 20.78 6.55
N LEU A 145 -15.03 19.82 7.29
CA LEU A 145 -15.61 18.61 6.68
C LEU A 145 -16.77 18.92 5.73
N ASN A 146 -17.56 19.95 6.04
CA ASN A 146 -18.72 20.35 5.24
C ASN A 146 -18.72 21.85 4.94
N HIS A 147 -18.68 22.17 3.65
CA HIS A 147 -18.68 23.55 3.19
C HIS A 147 -19.95 24.34 3.61
N ASN A 148 -21.07 23.66 3.85
CA ASN A 148 -22.33 24.31 4.23
C ASN A 148 -22.30 25.02 5.60
N TRP A 149 -21.34 24.72 6.49
CA TRP A 149 -21.27 25.33 7.83
C TRP A 149 -20.06 26.22 8.05
N ILE A 150 -19.27 26.45 7.02
CA ILE A 150 -18.08 27.30 7.12
C ILE A 150 -18.32 28.62 6.39
N ARG A 151 -17.70 29.69 6.90
CA ARG A 151 -17.68 31.01 6.27
C ARG A 151 -16.30 31.22 5.65
N PRO A 152 -16.12 31.05 4.32
CA PRO A 152 -14.78 30.86 3.74
C PRO A 152 -13.80 32.00 4.00
N ALA A 153 -14.28 33.25 3.97
CA ALA A 153 -13.46 34.42 4.26
C ALA A 153 -12.96 34.47 5.72
N GLN A 154 -13.80 34.08 6.68
CA GLN A 154 -13.41 34.05 8.10
C GLN A 154 -12.45 32.91 8.37
N VAL A 155 -12.74 31.71 7.86
CA VAL A 155 -11.86 30.55 8.01
C VAL A 155 -10.48 30.79 7.38
N SER A 156 -10.42 31.47 6.23
CA SER A 156 -9.14 31.84 5.60
C SER A 156 -8.26 32.71 6.50
N LYS A 157 -8.85 33.64 7.26
CA LYS A 157 -8.13 34.45 8.26
C LYS A 157 -7.70 33.61 9.45
N ILE A 158 -8.55 32.70 9.91
CA ILE A 158 -8.23 31.76 10.99
C ILE A 158 -7.00 30.93 10.64
N LEU A 159 -6.98 30.30 9.46
CA LEU A 159 -5.85 29.49 9.02
C LEU A 159 -4.55 30.31 8.95
N ALA A 160 -4.60 31.52 8.39
CA ALA A 160 -3.43 32.40 8.32
C ALA A 160 -2.94 32.91 9.69
N SER A 161 -3.82 32.97 10.69
CA SER A 161 -3.46 33.37 12.06
C SER A 161 -2.74 32.28 12.87
N LEU A 162 -2.76 31.03 12.39
CA LEU A 162 -2.13 29.92 13.10
C LEU A 162 -0.61 30.09 13.13
N LYS A 163 -0.03 30.00 14.33
CA LYS A 163 1.40 30.25 14.59
C LYS A 163 2.36 29.56 13.62
N TRP A 164 2.13 28.28 13.32
CA TRP A 164 2.98 27.48 12.43
C TRP A 164 2.46 27.34 10.99
N TRP A 165 1.44 28.11 10.55
CA TRP A 165 0.77 27.92 9.25
C TRP A 165 1.74 27.88 8.06
N ASN A 166 2.80 28.70 8.10
CA ASN A 166 3.89 28.71 7.11
C ASN A 166 3.39 28.66 5.64
N SER A 167 2.43 29.53 5.29
CA SER A 167 1.78 29.54 3.97
C SER A 167 1.22 28.17 3.56
N GLY A 168 0.64 27.44 4.51
CA GLY A 168 0.02 26.12 4.32
C GLY A 168 1.00 24.97 4.07
N LYS A 169 2.32 25.18 4.09
CA LYS A 169 3.28 24.08 3.89
C LYS A 169 3.15 23.05 5.02
N ASN A 170 3.22 21.77 4.69
CA ASN A 170 3.12 20.66 5.65
C ASN A 170 1.79 20.60 6.42
N HIS A 171 0.75 21.31 5.98
CA HIS A 171 -0.58 21.23 6.59
C HIS A 171 -1.46 20.23 5.86
N LEU A 172 -2.22 19.45 6.63
CA LEU A 172 -3.23 18.53 6.10
C LEU A 172 -4.62 18.97 6.58
N LEU A 173 -5.51 19.21 5.63
CA LEU A 173 -6.90 19.61 5.87
C LEU A 173 -7.87 18.50 5.45
N PHE A 174 -8.93 18.27 6.22
CA PHE A 174 -9.98 17.31 5.88
C PHE A 174 -11.23 18.02 5.37
N ASN A 175 -11.75 17.61 4.21
CA ASN A 175 -12.99 18.12 3.66
C ASN A 175 -13.74 17.02 2.91
N MET A 176 -14.91 16.58 3.39
CA MET A 176 -15.68 15.50 2.74
C MET A 176 -16.74 16.03 1.78
N LEU A 177 -17.32 17.19 2.06
CA LEU A 177 -18.43 17.77 1.30
C LEU A 177 -18.03 19.17 0.78
N PRO A 178 -17.28 19.25 -0.33
CA PRO A 178 -16.95 20.53 -0.95
C PRO A 178 -18.19 21.16 -1.60
N GLY A 179 -18.15 22.50 -1.72
CA GLY A 179 -19.14 23.29 -2.42
C GLY A 179 -20.51 23.37 -1.73
N THR A 180 -21.24 24.44 -2.05
CA THR A 180 -22.62 24.72 -1.64
C THR A 180 -23.49 24.90 -2.88
N ALA A 181 -24.81 24.86 -2.70
CA ALA A 181 -25.74 25.22 -3.78
C ALA A 181 -25.53 26.68 -4.20
N PRO A 182 -25.66 27.01 -5.49
CA PRO A 182 -26.09 26.13 -6.60
C PRO A 182 -24.94 25.37 -7.30
N ASP A 183 -23.68 25.78 -7.13
CA ASP A 183 -22.58 25.37 -8.02
C ASP A 183 -21.90 24.04 -7.63
N PHE A 184 -21.92 23.65 -6.34
CA PHE A 184 -21.34 22.40 -5.82
C PHE A 184 -19.94 22.06 -6.37
N VAL A 185 -19.03 23.03 -6.30
CA VAL A 185 -17.65 22.87 -6.77
C VAL A 185 -16.92 21.66 -6.13
N ASN A 186 -16.02 21.03 -6.90
CA ASN A 186 -15.32 19.80 -6.50
C ASN A 186 -13.97 20.06 -5.79
N TYR A 187 -13.87 21.16 -5.05
CA TYR A 187 -12.70 21.53 -4.26
C TYR A 187 -13.10 22.38 -3.06
N LEU A 188 -12.22 22.45 -2.05
CA LEU A 188 -12.40 23.31 -0.90
C LEU A 188 -12.21 24.78 -1.31
N VAL A 189 -13.28 25.57 -1.23
CA VAL A 189 -13.29 27.01 -1.65
C VAL A 189 -12.49 27.90 -0.71
N VAL A 190 -12.23 27.46 0.52
CA VAL A 190 -11.40 28.21 1.48
C VAL A 190 -10.00 28.41 0.90
N ASN A 191 -9.47 29.62 1.04
CA ASN A 191 -8.07 29.89 0.73
C ASN A 191 -7.18 29.10 1.69
N THR A 192 -6.33 28.25 1.13
CA THR A 192 -5.56 27.23 1.86
C THR A 192 -4.07 27.33 1.59
N ASP A 193 -3.61 28.38 0.90
CA ASP A 193 -2.25 28.52 0.41
C ASP A 193 -1.77 27.21 -0.27
N LYS A 194 -0.75 26.57 0.29
CA LYS A 194 -0.11 25.34 -0.20
C LYS A 194 -0.55 24.08 0.55
N ALA A 195 -1.54 24.16 1.44
CA ALA A 195 -1.94 23.03 2.26
C ALA A 195 -2.46 21.84 1.45
N MET A 196 -2.14 20.64 1.92
CA MET A 196 -2.66 19.38 1.40
C MET A 196 -4.11 19.20 1.83
N VAL A 197 -4.95 18.65 0.94
CA VAL A 197 -6.36 18.38 1.23
C VAL A 197 -6.64 16.90 1.11
N ALA A 198 -7.08 16.29 2.21
CA ALA A 198 -7.79 15.03 2.25
C ALA A 198 -9.27 15.29 1.91
N GLY A 199 -9.60 15.12 0.64
CA GLY A 199 -10.85 15.60 0.04
C GLY A 199 -11.80 14.50 -0.42
N GLY A 200 -13.08 14.60 -0.04
CA GLY A 200 -14.17 13.83 -0.62
C GLY A 200 -14.70 14.52 -1.87
N GLY A 201 -14.87 13.78 -2.97
CA GLY A 201 -15.49 14.32 -4.19
C GLY A 201 -14.56 15.06 -5.13
N PHE A 202 -13.26 14.76 -5.11
CA PHE A 202 -12.35 15.26 -6.12
C PHE A 202 -12.77 14.84 -7.54
N SER A 203 -12.53 15.74 -8.49
CA SER A 203 -12.54 15.42 -9.91
C SER A 203 -11.11 15.22 -10.42
N SER A 204 -10.97 14.55 -11.56
CA SER A 204 -9.67 14.42 -12.26
C SER A 204 -8.97 15.75 -12.56
N ILE A 205 -9.71 16.87 -12.58
CA ILE A 205 -9.21 18.23 -12.83
C ILE A 205 -8.83 18.95 -11.53
N THR A 206 -9.62 18.78 -10.47
CA THR A 206 -9.41 19.50 -9.20
C THR A 206 -8.42 18.82 -8.25
N TYR A 207 -8.11 17.55 -8.50
CA TYR A 207 -7.18 16.76 -7.71
C TYR A 207 -5.71 17.06 -8.04
N ARG A 208 -4.92 17.46 -7.04
CA ARG A 208 -3.47 17.61 -7.18
C ARG A 208 -2.81 16.24 -7.03
N ARG A 209 -2.47 15.61 -8.16
CA ARG A 209 -1.91 14.26 -8.22
C ARG A 209 -0.71 14.10 -7.28
N THR A 210 -0.67 12.99 -6.54
CA THR A 210 0.37 12.63 -5.56
C THR A 210 0.50 13.58 -4.36
N PHE A 211 -0.20 14.72 -4.36
CA PHE A 211 -0.17 15.71 -3.29
C PHE A 211 -1.43 15.60 -2.41
N ASP A 212 -2.62 15.83 -2.97
CA ASP A 212 -3.88 15.66 -2.25
C ASP A 212 -4.20 14.17 -2.00
N VAL A 213 -5.07 13.87 -1.03
CA VAL A 213 -5.55 12.50 -0.77
C VAL A 213 -7.04 12.43 -1.05
N SER A 214 -7.46 11.56 -1.96
CA SER A 214 -8.90 11.31 -2.17
C SER A 214 -9.43 10.44 -1.05
N ILE A 215 -10.44 10.91 -0.31
CA ILE A 215 -11.04 10.18 0.82
C ILE A 215 -12.54 9.92 0.58
N PRO A 216 -13.15 8.91 1.22
CA PRO A 216 -14.59 8.69 1.07
C PRO A 216 -15.40 9.73 1.84
N VAL A 217 -16.67 9.89 1.44
CA VAL A 217 -17.65 10.70 2.16
C VAL A 217 -18.30 9.84 3.23
N TYR A 218 -18.00 10.12 4.50
CA TYR A 218 -18.52 9.34 5.62
C TYR A 218 -20.05 9.42 5.74
N ASN A 219 -20.68 8.29 6.04
CA ASN A 219 -22.09 8.22 6.38
C ASN A 219 -22.28 7.88 7.87
N PRO A 220 -22.64 8.85 8.74
CA PRO A 220 -22.84 8.59 10.17
C PRO A 220 -24.05 7.68 10.44
N LEU A 221 -24.98 7.53 9.49
CA LEU A 221 -26.14 6.64 9.64
C LEU A 221 -25.78 5.16 9.59
N LEU A 222 -24.56 4.80 9.18
CA LEU A 222 -24.08 3.41 9.22
C LEU A 222 -23.58 3.00 10.61
N GLU A 223 -23.38 3.96 11.52
CA GLU A 223 -22.90 3.67 12.85
C GLU A 223 -23.95 2.87 13.64
N GLY A 224 -23.55 1.69 14.13
CA GLY A 224 -24.45 0.78 14.86
C GLY A 224 -25.42 -0.01 13.98
N VAL A 225 -25.33 0.10 12.64
CA VAL A 225 -26.10 -0.75 11.74
C VAL A 225 -25.39 -2.10 11.60
N GLU A 226 -26.05 -3.17 12.00
CA GLU A 226 -25.57 -4.54 11.79
C GLU A 226 -26.39 -5.20 10.68
N LEU A 227 -25.72 -5.51 9.57
CA LEU A 227 -26.32 -6.23 8.47
C LEU A 227 -26.10 -7.74 8.65
N PRO A 228 -27.10 -8.58 8.37
CA PRO A 228 -26.93 -10.04 8.37
C PRO A 228 -25.75 -10.46 7.50
N ALA A 229 -24.89 -11.33 8.03
CA ALA A 229 -23.77 -11.87 7.27
C ALA A 229 -24.31 -12.68 6.08
N LYS A 230 -23.97 -12.23 4.87
CA LYS A 230 -24.30 -12.91 3.62
C LYS A 230 -23.02 -13.34 2.94
N SER A 231 -22.96 -14.59 2.47
CA SER A 231 -21.80 -15.09 1.76
C SER A 231 -21.58 -14.33 0.45
N HIS A 232 -20.31 -14.18 0.06
CA HIS A 232 -19.93 -13.64 -1.24
C HIS A 232 -20.34 -14.57 -2.40
N LEU A 233 -20.55 -15.86 -2.10
CA LEU A 233 -20.94 -16.92 -3.04
C LEU A 233 -22.46 -17.01 -3.28
N GLU A 234 -23.28 -16.34 -2.46
CA GLU A 234 -24.73 -16.41 -2.60
C GLU A 234 -25.24 -15.68 -3.84
N ASP A 235 -26.22 -16.28 -4.51
CA ASP A 235 -26.99 -15.60 -5.53
C ASP A 235 -27.88 -14.51 -4.90
N ARG A 236 -28.03 -13.41 -5.64
CA ARG A 236 -28.78 -12.24 -5.21
C ARG A 236 -30.05 -12.11 -6.04
N LYS A 237 -31.14 -11.66 -5.41
CA LYS A 237 -32.45 -11.52 -6.03
C LYS A 237 -32.41 -10.56 -7.23
N TRP A 238 -31.75 -9.42 -7.03
CA TRP A 238 -31.67 -8.36 -8.03
C TRP A 238 -30.31 -8.36 -8.72
N LEU A 239 -30.31 -8.13 -10.02
CA LEU A 239 -29.06 -7.90 -10.75
C LEU A 239 -28.52 -6.52 -10.40
N LEU A 240 -29.38 -5.49 -10.45
CA LEU A 240 -29.00 -4.09 -10.28
C LEU A 240 -29.99 -3.35 -9.37
N ILE A 241 -29.51 -2.64 -8.35
CA ILE A 241 -30.29 -1.67 -7.57
C ILE A 241 -29.80 -0.24 -7.81
N SER A 242 -30.74 0.71 -7.96
CA SER A 242 -30.50 2.14 -7.79
C SER A 242 -31.27 2.65 -6.59
N SER A 243 -30.59 3.27 -5.62
CA SER A 243 -31.18 3.70 -4.33
C SER A 243 -31.03 5.19 -4.02
N GLN A 244 -30.38 5.94 -4.91
CA GLN A 244 -30.19 7.38 -4.77
C GLN A 244 -31.48 8.13 -5.10
N PHE A 245 -31.94 8.94 -4.15
CA PHE A 245 -33.06 9.86 -4.38
C PHE A 245 -32.56 11.25 -4.78
N GLY A 246 -33.40 12.04 -5.44
CA GLY A 246 -33.04 13.38 -5.90
C GLY A 246 -32.12 13.41 -7.12
N LEU A 247 -32.13 12.34 -7.92
CA LEU A 247 -31.43 12.27 -9.21
C LEU A 247 -31.94 13.32 -10.19
N ASN A 248 -31.06 13.77 -11.09
CA ASN A 248 -31.44 14.61 -12.22
C ASN A 248 -32.55 13.92 -13.05
N VAL A 249 -33.47 14.71 -13.59
CA VAL A 249 -34.61 14.24 -14.37
C VAL A 249 -34.17 13.35 -15.55
N VAL A 250 -33.04 13.66 -16.18
CA VAL A 250 -32.47 12.89 -17.30
C VAL A 250 -32.07 11.48 -16.85
N TYR A 251 -31.21 11.35 -15.83
CA TYR A 251 -30.82 10.03 -15.32
C TYR A 251 -32.01 9.23 -14.80
N LYS A 252 -32.99 9.90 -14.17
CA LYS A 252 -34.21 9.25 -13.70
C LYS A 252 -35.01 8.65 -14.87
N ALA A 253 -35.15 9.37 -15.99
CA ALA A 253 -35.82 8.88 -17.18
C ALA A 253 -35.05 7.70 -17.83
N GLU A 254 -33.72 7.79 -17.90
CA GLU A 254 -32.87 6.72 -18.42
C GLU A 254 -32.99 5.45 -17.57
N LEU A 255 -32.93 5.56 -16.23
CA LEU A 255 -33.11 4.41 -15.34
C LEU A 255 -34.49 3.77 -15.49
N GLN A 256 -35.54 4.58 -15.65
CA GLN A 256 -36.88 4.06 -15.91
C GLN A 256 -36.93 3.27 -17.23
N SER A 257 -36.21 3.71 -18.26
CA SER A 257 -36.08 2.96 -19.52
C SER A 257 -35.35 1.64 -19.34
N VAL A 258 -34.35 1.57 -18.46
CA VAL A 258 -33.59 0.35 -18.15
C VAL A 258 -34.47 -0.66 -17.40
N VAL A 259 -35.29 -0.22 -16.43
CA VAL A 259 -36.25 -1.10 -15.75
C VAL A 259 -37.27 -1.70 -16.70
N ALA A 260 -37.71 -0.94 -17.71
CA ALA A 260 -38.64 -1.46 -18.70
C ALA A 260 -38.05 -2.61 -19.55
N LYS A 261 -36.71 -2.73 -19.62
CA LYS A 261 -36.02 -3.79 -20.36
C LYS A 261 -35.87 -5.10 -19.56
N ASP A 262 -35.69 -5.03 -18.25
CA ASP A 262 -35.39 -6.20 -17.42
C ASP A 262 -36.00 -6.09 -16.01
N ASN A 263 -36.71 -7.15 -15.60
CA ASN A 263 -37.37 -7.23 -14.30
C ASN A 263 -36.42 -7.50 -13.13
N LYS A 264 -35.11 -7.71 -13.36
CA LYS A 264 -34.07 -7.87 -12.34
C LYS A 264 -33.44 -6.53 -11.92
N VAL A 265 -33.93 -5.41 -12.43
CA VAL A 265 -33.52 -4.05 -12.03
C VAL A 265 -34.52 -3.48 -11.05
N PHE A 266 -34.03 -2.98 -9.92
CA PHE A 266 -34.87 -2.47 -8.85
C PHE A 266 -34.53 -1.01 -8.53
N LEU A 267 -35.50 -0.12 -8.78
CA LEU A 267 -35.36 1.31 -8.52
C LEU A 267 -36.08 1.70 -7.24
N LEU A 268 -35.31 2.37 -6.39
CA LEU A 268 -35.72 2.85 -5.09
C LEU A 268 -35.53 4.37 -5.04
N ASP A 269 -36.57 5.08 -4.60
CA ASP A 269 -36.57 6.54 -4.46
C ASP A 269 -37.03 6.92 -3.05
N ARG A 270 -37.14 8.22 -2.78
CA ARG A 270 -37.70 8.75 -1.55
C ARG A 270 -39.19 8.39 -1.44
N CYS A 271 -39.59 7.91 -0.26
CA CYS A 271 -40.99 7.68 0.08
C CYS A 271 -41.81 8.98 0.07
N LYS A 272 -42.99 8.94 -0.57
CA LYS A 272 -43.92 10.08 -0.63
C LYS A 272 -44.77 10.13 0.64
N GLY A 273 -45.03 11.33 1.18
CA GLY A 273 -46.00 11.53 2.26
C GLY A 273 -45.48 11.35 3.69
N THR A 274 -44.25 10.89 3.90
CA THR A 274 -43.60 10.82 5.22
C THR A 274 -42.57 11.95 5.41
N PRO A 275 -42.29 12.39 6.65
CA PRO A 275 -41.10 13.21 6.93
C PRO A 275 -39.86 12.49 6.41
N LEU A 276 -38.82 13.26 6.05
CA LEU A 276 -37.62 12.72 5.41
C LEU A 276 -36.95 11.67 6.32
N ASN A 277 -37.15 10.39 6.00
CA ASN A 277 -36.56 9.26 6.70
C ASN A 277 -35.49 8.61 5.81
N TYR A 278 -34.22 8.75 6.22
CA TYR A 278 -33.08 8.24 5.46
C TYR A 278 -32.88 6.72 5.56
N SER A 279 -33.51 6.08 6.55
CA SER A 279 -33.47 4.62 6.75
C SER A 279 -34.50 3.86 5.89
N LEU A 280 -35.33 4.59 5.13
CA LEU A 280 -36.33 3.99 4.24
C LEU A 280 -36.12 4.42 2.80
N ARG A 281 -36.44 3.52 1.88
CA ARG A 281 -36.60 3.79 0.45
C ARG A 281 -37.91 3.18 -0.03
N CYS A 282 -38.53 3.80 -1.02
CA CYS A 282 -39.75 3.31 -1.61
C CYS A 282 -39.54 2.87 -3.05
N ASP A 283 -40.20 1.77 -3.42
CA ASP A 283 -40.27 1.34 -4.80
C ASP A 283 -41.28 2.21 -5.60
N GLN A 284 -41.50 1.84 -6.86
CA GLN A 284 -42.43 2.54 -7.74
C GLN A 284 -43.91 2.39 -7.33
N LEU A 285 -44.25 1.35 -6.56
CA LEU A 285 -45.58 1.09 -6.02
C LEU A 285 -45.82 1.81 -4.67
N GLY A 286 -44.76 2.40 -4.09
CA GLY A 286 -44.80 3.05 -2.79
C GLY A 286 -44.57 2.10 -1.61
N GLN A 287 -44.11 0.87 -1.86
CA GLN A 287 -43.75 -0.08 -0.81
C GLN A 287 -42.43 0.34 -0.15
N GLU A 288 -42.41 0.34 1.19
CA GLU A 288 -41.25 0.74 1.98
C GLU A 288 -40.24 -0.41 2.14
N HIS A 289 -38.95 -0.09 2.01
CA HIS A 289 -37.82 -0.97 2.18
C HIS A 289 -36.78 -0.37 3.12
N LEU A 290 -36.23 -1.19 4.01
CA LEU A 290 -35.17 -0.80 4.94
C LEU A 290 -33.84 -0.58 4.21
N TYR A 291 -33.24 0.57 4.46
CA TYR A 291 -31.95 1.00 3.90
C TYR A 291 -30.88 1.08 4.99
N PRO A 292 -29.66 0.57 4.79
CA PRO A 292 -29.11 -0.01 3.55
C PRO A 292 -29.40 -1.51 3.35
N ASN A 293 -30.18 -2.17 4.22
CA ASN A 293 -30.41 -3.63 4.19
C ASN A 293 -30.81 -4.19 2.81
N ILE A 294 -31.70 -3.50 2.09
CA ILE A 294 -32.17 -3.91 0.76
C ILE A 294 -31.04 -4.03 -0.28
N LEU A 295 -29.93 -3.31 -0.09
CA LEU A 295 -28.78 -3.39 -1.00
C LEU A 295 -28.11 -4.77 -0.95
N GLN A 296 -28.24 -5.52 0.16
CA GLN A 296 -27.69 -6.88 0.26
C GLN A 296 -28.42 -7.89 -0.63
N ASP A 297 -29.56 -7.53 -1.22
CA ASP A 297 -30.32 -8.39 -2.13
C ASP A 297 -29.93 -8.20 -3.59
N ALA A 298 -28.97 -7.30 -3.89
CA ALA A 298 -28.47 -7.04 -5.23
C ALA A 298 -27.04 -7.53 -5.46
N THR A 299 -26.75 -7.86 -6.72
CA THR A 299 -25.37 -8.14 -7.17
C THR A 299 -24.60 -6.85 -7.40
N PHE A 300 -25.19 -5.93 -8.15
CA PHE A 300 -24.63 -4.64 -8.50
C PHE A 300 -25.49 -3.49 -7.96
N CYS A 301 -24.86 -2.41 -7.53
CA CYS A 301 -25.55 -1.22 -7.02
C CYS A 301 -24.99 0.02 -7.71
N LEU A 302 -25.88 0.84 -8.26
CA LEU A 302 -25.49 2.06 -8.95
C LEU A 302 -25.04 3.13 -7.95
N VAL A 303 -23.93 3.79 -8.29
CA VAL A 303 -23.45 5.02 -7.68
C VAL A 303 -23.34 6.06 -8.80
N ILE A 304 -24.43 6.77 -9.03
CA ILE A 304 -24.60 7.75 -10.11
C ILE A 304 -24.21 9.13 -9.62
N ARG A 305 -23.75 9.98 -10.55
CA ARG A 305 -23.51 11.40 -10.31
C ARG A 305 -24.72 12.07 -9.62
N GLY A 306 -24.45 12.60 -8.42
CA GLY A 306 -25.33 13.53 -7.72
C GLY A 306 -24.86 14.97 -7.91
N ASN A 307 -25.41 15.89 -7.10
CA ASN A 307 -24.98 17.29 -7.14
C ASN A 307 -23.54 17.48 -6.67
N ARG A 308 -23.09 16.67 -5.71
CA ARG A 308 -21.68 16.49 -5.38
C ARG A 308 -21.18 15.20 -6.02
N LEU A 309 -19.94 15.20 -6.52
CA LEU A 309 -19.32 13.99 -7.07
C LEU A 309 -19.16 12.90 -6.00
N GLY A 310 -18.55 13.25 -4.86
CA GLY A 310 -18.39 12.36 -3.72
C GLY A 310 -19.70 12.24 -2.93
N GLN A 311 -20.12 11.01 -2.65
CA GLN A 311 -21.40 10.72 -2.01
C GLN A 311 -21.28 9.55 -1.01
N PRO A 312 -22.08 9.56 0.07
CA PRO A 312 -22.11 8.48 1.06
C PRO A 312 -22.62 7.15 0.50
N THR A 313 -23.37 7.17 -0.61
CA THR A 313 -23.91 5.96 -1.26
C THR A 313 -22.85 4.91 -1.55
N LEU A 314 -21.61 5.31 -1.88
CA LEU A 314 -20.52 4.36 -2.09
C LEU A 314 -20.26 3.52 -0.82
N MET A 315 -20.26 4.14 0.36
CA MET A 315 -20.06 3.44 1.63
C MET A 315 -21.22 2.49 1.94
N ASP A 316 -22.46 2.93 1.69
CA ASP A 316 -23.66 2.12 1.91
C ASP A 316 -23.62 0.83 1.06
N VAL A 317 -23.21 0.97 -0.21
CA VAL A 317 -23.05 -0.13 -1.16
C VAL A 317 -21.94 -1.09 -0.73
N MET A 318 -20.79 -0.56 -0.30
CA MET A 318 -19.66 -1.35 0.18
C MET A 318 -20.02 -2.15 1.45
N MET A 319 -20.69 -1.52 2.40
CA MET A 319 -21.15 -2.16 3.64
C MET A 319 -22.10 -3.33 3.35
N ALA A 320 -23.01 -3.14 2.39
CA ALA A 320 -23.96 -4.18 1.99
C ALA A 320 -23.31 -5.34 1.19
N GLY A 321 -22.04 -5.21 0.79
CA GLY A 321 -21.34 -6.20 -0.05
C GLY A 321 -21.86 -6.25 -1.49
N CYS A 322 -22.52 -5.18 -1.95
CA CYS A 322 -23.01 -5.03 -3.31
C CYS A 322 -21.91 -4.43 -4.19
N ILE A 323 -21.76 -4.89 -5.43
CA ILE A 323 -20.70 -4.40 -6.32
C ILE A 323 -21.05 -2.99 -6.82
N PRO A 324 -20.26 -1.95 -6.48
CA PRO A 324 -20.54 -0.60 -6.94
C PRO A 324 -20.29 -0.46 -8.44
N VAL A 325 -21.29 0.10 -9.12
CA VAL A 325 -21.22 0.51 -10.52
C VAL A 325 -21.21 2.03 -10.54
N ILE A 326 -20.03 2.59 -10.79
CA ILE A 326 -19.76 4.03 -10.73
C ILE A 326 -20.15 4.66 -12.07
N VAL A 327 -21.14 5.56 -12.03
CA VAL A 327 -21.64 6.32 -13.18
C VAL A 327 -21.51 7.81 -12.89
N ALA A 328 -20.26 8.27 -12.80
CA ALA A 328 -19.91 9.65 -12.49
C ALA A 328 -18.61 10.03 -13.20
N ASP A 329 -18.72 10.78 -14.28
CA ASP A 329 -17.58 11.09 -15.15
C ASP A 329 -16.59 12.00 -14.42
N GLY A 330 -15.33 11.60 -14.47
CA GLY A 330 -14.22 12.33 -13.84
C GLY A 330 -14.17 12.25 -12.31
N TYR A 331 -15.06 11.49 -11.65
CA TYR A 331 -14.99 11.25 -10.20
C TYR A 331 -13.75 10.42 -9.85
N LEU A 332 -12.99 10.90 -8.89
CA LEU A 332 -11.81 10.21 -8.40
C LEU A 332 -12.17 9.34 -7.20
N MET A 333 -11.99 8.03 -7.33
CA MET A 333 -12.35 7.10 -6.26
C MET A 333 -11.55 7.36 -4.97
N PRO A 334 -12.12 7.04 -3.80
CA PRO A 334 -11.40 7.16 -2.53
C PRO A 334 -10.13 6.29 -2.52
N PHE A 335 -9.02 6.85 -2.07
CA PHE A 335 -7.71 6.18 -2.00
C PHE A 335 -7.24 5.56 -3.33
N HIS A 336 -7.70 6.07 -4.48
CA HIS A 336 -7.42 5.50 -5.81
C HIS A 336 -5.93 5.28 -6.15
N GLU A 337 -5.03 5.98 -5.46
CA GLU A 337 -3.60 5.87 -5.71
C GLU A 337 -2.99 4.57 -5.15
N VAL A 338 -3.61 4.01 -4.10
CA VAL A 338 -3.16 2.76 -3.45
C VAL A 338 -4.16 1.62 -3.61
N LEU A 339 -5.45 1.92 -3.77
CA LEU A 339 -6.50 0.91 -3.95
C LEU A 339 -6.84 0.72 -5.43
N ASP A 340 -6.72 -0.52 -5.91
CA ASP A 340 -7.14 -0.91 -7.26
C ASP A 340 -8.65 -1.15 -7.33
N TRP A 341 -9.37 -0.08 -7.65
CA TRP A 341 -10.82 -0.11 -7.83
C TRP A 341 -11.30 -0.98 -8.98
N THR A 342 -10.45 -1.37 -9.94
CA THR A 342 -10.85 -2.29 -11.02
C THR A 342 -11.16 -3.70 -10.52
N ARG A 343 -10.63 -4.04 -9.33
CA ARG A 343 -10.91 -5.31 -8.64
C ARG A 343 -12.19 -5.29 -7.81
N ALA A 344 -12.70 -4.11 -7.47
CA ALA A 344 -13.82 -3.96 -6.53
C ALA A 344 -15.03 -3.22 -7.12
N SER A 345 -14.92 -2.62 -8.30
CA SER A 345 -15.99 -1.78 -8.86
C SER A 345 -16.01 -1.85 -10.39
N ILE A 346 -17.13 -1.41 -10.97
CA ILE A 346 -17.30 -1.25 -12.42
C ILE A 346 -17.46 0.23 -12.70
N HIS A 347 -16.72 0.76 -13.66
CA HIS A 347 -16.83 2.15 -14.08
C HIS A 347 -17.52 2.23 -15.44
N LEU A 348 -18.60 3.01 -15.51
CA LEU A 348 -19.37 3.23 -16.72
C LEU A 348 -19.48 4.73 -16.95
N LYS A 349 -19.26 5.18 -18.20
CA LYS A 349 -19.48 6.58 -18.54
C LYS A 349 -20.96 6.91 -18.45
N GLU A 350 -21.29 8.13 -18.07
CA GLU A 350 -22.69 8.58 -17.90
C GLU A 350 -23.53 8.35 -19.16
N GLN A 351 -22.99 8.64 -20.33
CA GLN A 351 -23.65 8.43 -21.63
C GLN A 351 -24.02 6.97 -21.95
N HIS A 352 -23.37 6.00 -21.29
CA HIS A 352 -23.61 4.57 -21.50
C HIS A 352 -24.53 3.95 -20.43
N LEU A 353 -25.12 4.78 -19.56
CA LEU A 353 -26.11 4.30 -18.58
C LEU A 353 -27.26 3.48 -19.23
N PRO A 354 -27.78 3.79 -20.43
CA PRO A 354 -28.80 2.97 -21.10
C PRO A 354 -28.37 1.53 -21.44
N ASP A 355 -27.05 1.29 -21.54
CA ASP A 355 -26.41 0.02 -21.92
C ASP A 355 -25.90 -0.75 -20.69
N VAL A 356 -26.20 -0.29 -19.47
CA VAL A 356 -25.63 -0.85 -18.24
C VAL A 356 -25.85 -2.36 -18.11
N LEU A 357 -27.01 -2.88 -18.48
CA LEU A 357 -27.32 -4.31 -18.39
C LEU A 357 -26.44 -5.16 -19.32
N ASP A 358 -26.17 -4.66 -20.53
CA ASP A 358 -25.32 -5.35 -21.50
C ASP A 358 -23.87 -5.44 -21.04
N VAL A 359 -23.43 -4.45 -20.24
CA VAL A 359 -22.11 -4.47 -19.59
C VAL A 359 -22.10 -5.45 -18.42
N LEU A 360 -23.09 -5.39 -17.53
CA LEU A 360 -23.14 -6.21 -16.33
C LEU A 360 -23.30 -7.71 -16.64
N ASN A 361 -24.07 -8.06 -17.67
CA ASN A 361 -24.27 -9.45 -18.08
C ASN A 361 -23.00 -10.12 -18.67
N LYS A 362 -21.96 -9.36 -19.00
CA LYS A 362 -20.68 -9.92 -19.49
C LYS A 362 -19.78 -10.45 -18.38
N TYR A 363 -20.08 -10.16 -17.11
CA TYR A 363 -19.26 -10.59 -15.98
C TYR A 363 -19.60 -12.02 -15.57
N SER A 364 -18.59 -12.90 -15.60
CA SER A 364 -18.70 -14.28 -15.13
C SER A 364 -18.98 -14.37 -13.62
N PRO A 365 -19.64 -15.44 -13.14
CA PRO A 365 -19.84 -15.68 -11.71
C PRO A 365 -18.55 -15.67 -10.88
N GLU A 366 -17.44 -16.24 -11.37
CA GLU A 366 -16.17 -16.22 -10.61
C GLU A 366 -15.68 -14.79 -10.40
N ARG A 367 -15.71 -13.97 -11.47
CA ARG A 367 -15.34 -12.55 -11.38
C ARG A 367 -16.21 -11.78 -10.39
N ILE A 368 -17.52 -12.05 -10.36
CA ILE A 368 -18.44 -11.41 -9.40
C ILE A 368 -18.07 -11.78 -7.96
N GLN A 369 -17.75 -13.06 -7.71
CA GLN A 369 -17.34 -13.53 -6.38
C GLN A 369 -16.03 -12.88 -5.92
N ASP A 370 -15.05 -12.78 -6.83
CA ASP A 370 -13.78 -12.10 -6.55
C ASP A 370 -13.99 -10.61 -6.23
N MET A 371 -14.84 -9.92 -7.00
CA MET A 371 -15.15 -8.51 -6.77
C MET A 371 -15.84 -8.30 -5.41
N ARG A 372 -16.83 -9.14 -5.05
CA ARG A 372 -17.48 -9.10 -3.73
C ARG A 372 -16.49 -9.32 -2.59
N ARG A 373 -15.57 -10.28 -2.75
CA ARG A 373 -14.53 -10.54 -1.75
C ARG A 373 -13.60 -9.34 -1.59
N GLN A 374 -13.24 -8.70 -2.70
CA GLN A 374 -12.40 -7.49 -2.69
C GLN A 374 -13.11 -6.30 -2.01
N ILE A 375 -14.39 -6.06 -2.32
CA ILE A 375 -15.17 -4.98 -1.69
C ILE A 375 -15.26 -5.18 -0.19
N TYR A 376 -15.56 -6.41 0.25
CA TYR A 376 -15.61 -6.72 1.67
C TYR A 376 -14.27 -6.47 2.36
N TYR A 377 -13.16 -6.83 1.72
CA TYR A 377 -11.82 -6.53 2.20
C TYR A 377 -11.57 -5.03 2.36
N TYR A 378 -11.85 -4.23 1.32
CA TYR A 378 -11.70 -2.77 1.39
C TYR A 378 -12.59 -2.18 2.50
N TRP A 379 -13.86 -2.59 2.56
CA TRP A 379 -14.78 -2.15 3.60
C TRP A 379 -14.20 -2.37 5.00
N GLN A 380 -13.86 -3.62 5.33
CA GLN A 380 -13.36 -3.97 6.67
C GLN A 380 -12.04 -3.29 7.02
N ARG A 381 -11.17 -3.04 6.02
CA ARG A 381 -9.81 -2.55 6.28
C ARG A 381 -9.68 -1.03 6.28
N TYR A 382 -10.46 -0.32 5.46
CA TYR A 382 -10.23 1.09 5.16
C TYR A 382 -11.49 1.99 5.25
N PHE A 383 -12.70 1.43 5.20
CA PHE A 383 -13.94 2.24 5.10
C PHE A 383 -14.93 2.04 6.25
N LYS A 384 -14.73 1.02 7.10
CA LYS A 384 -15.68 0.63 8.15
C LYS A 384 -15.95 1.76 9.15
N SER A 385 -14.95 2.57 9.48
CA SER A 385 -15.06 3.68 10.43
C SER A 385 -14.28 4.92 9.98
N LEU A 386 -14.62 6.07 10.57
CA LEU A 386 -13.82 7.30 10.43
C LEU A 386 -12.37 7.09 10.89
N SER A 387 -12.17 6.25 11.91
CA SER A 387 -10.83 5.92 12.40
C SER A 387 -10.01 5.21 11.32
N ASP A 388 -10.57 4.19 10.67
CA ASP A 388 -9.92 3.46 9.57
C ASP A 388 -9.59 4.38 8.38
N MET A 389 -10.53 5.26 8.00
CA MET A 389 -10.34 6.25 6.94
C MET A 389 -9.21 7.24 7.26
N THR A 390 -9.15 7.70 8.51
CA THR A 390 -8.13 8.65 8.99
C THR A 390 -6.76 8.01 8.99
N LEU A 391 -6.64 6.80 9.53
CA LEU A 391 -5.37 6.05 9.56
C LEU A 391 -4.91 5.68 8.15
N ALA A 392 -5.82 5.31 7.24
CA ALA A 392 -5.49 5.07 5.83
C ALA A 392 -4.94 6.34 5.16
N THR A 393 -5.56 7.49 5.41
CA THR A 393 -5.11 8.80 4.91
C THR A 393 -3.69 9.11 5.38
N LEU A 394 -3.42 8.98 6.69
CA LEU A 394 -2.09 9.22 7.24
C LEU A 394 -1.04 8.22 6.73
N GLN A 395 -1.41 6.95 6.59
CA GLN A 395 -0.51 5.94 6.05
C GLN A 395 -0.13 6.23 4.60
N ILE A 396 -1.07 6.68 3.76
CA ILE A 396 -0.78 7.08 2.38
C ILE A 396 0.26 8.20 2.37
N VAL A 397 0.08 9.22 3.21
CA VAL A 397 1.04 10.32 3.30
C VAL A 397 2.40 9.85 3.83
N ASN A 398 2.40 8.92 4.79
CA ASN A 398 3.62 8.28 5.31
C ASN A 398 4.37 7.52 4.22
N ASP A 399 3.67 6.70 3.43
CA ASP A 399 4.24 5.89 2.35
C ASP A 399 4.86 6.78 1.25
N ARG A 400 4.26 7.95 0.99
CA ARG A 400 4.83 8.93 0.06
C ARG A 400 6.13 9.54 0.58
N ILE A 401 6.19 9.85 1.89
CA ILE A 401 7.37 10.47 2.54
C ILE A 401 8.51 9.45 2.69
N PHE A 402 8.19 8.19 3.00
CA PHE A 402 9.16 7.12 3.19
C PHE A 402 9.01 6.00 2.17
N PRO A 403 9.35 6.23 0.88
CA PRO A 403 9.08 5.27 -0.20
C PRO A 403 9.78 3.92 -0.02
N PHE A 404 10.92 3.86 0.67
CA PHE A 404 11.63 2.61 0.95
C PHE A 404 10.95 1.73 2.02
N HIS A 405 10.08 2.31 2.85
CA HIS A 405 9.29 1.62 3.86
C HIS A 405 7.79 1.64 3.53
N ALA A 406 7.44 2.13 2.34
CA ALA A 406 6.06 2.22 1.89
C ALA A 406 5.44 0.82 1.75
N ARG A 407 4.15 0.73 2.03
CA ARG A 407 3.42 -0.51 1.78
C ARG A 407 3.40 -0.80 0.28
N SER A 408 3.66 -2.05 -0.07
CA SER A 408 3.58 -2.51 -1.46
C SER A 408 2.15 -2.52 -1.97
N TYR A 409 1.99 -2.57 -3.29
CA TYR A 409 0.69 -2.75 -3.95
C TYR A 409 -0.09 -3.93 -3.36
N ASP A 410 0.59 -5.06 -3.14
CA ASP A 410 0.00 -6.26 -2.55
C ASP A 410 -0.46 -6.03 -1.11
N GLN A 411 0.29 -5.28 -0.30
CA GLN A 411 -0.12 -4.99 1.08
C GLN A 411 -1.38 -4.12 1.17
N TRP A 412 -1.67 -3.32 0.13
CA TRP A 412 -2.90 -2.53 0.02
C TRP A 412 -4.08 -3.29 -0.60
N ASN A 413 -3.82 -4.27 -1.48
CA ASN A 413 -4.86 -4.85 -2.34
C ASN A 413 -5.04 -6.36 -2.21
N GLU A 414 -4.08 -7.07 -1.65
CA GLU A 414 -4.16 -8.53 -1.53
C GLU A 414 -4.74 -8.91 -0.17
N LEU A 415 -5.82 -9.70 -0.23
CA LEU A 415 -6.22 -10.56 0.87
C LEU A 415 -5.05 -11.49 1.17
N LEU A 416 -4.37 -11.27 2.30
CA LEU A 416 -3.21 -12.05 2.72
C LEU A 416 -3.54 -13.54 2.81
N ASN A 417 -3.50 -14.26 1.68
CA ASN A 417 -3.46 -15.70 1.70
C ASN A 417 -2.01 -16.10 1.93
N ARG A 418 -1.57 -15.98 3.19
CA ARG A 418 -0.21 -16.34 3.64
C ARG A 418 0.18 -17.79 3.30
N LYS A 419 -0.79 -18.62 2.89
CA LYS A 419 -0.59 -20.02 2.48
C LYS A 419 -0.47 -20.22 0.96
N ALA A 420 -0.83 -19.24 0.14
CA ALA A 420 -0.71 -19.37 -1.31
C ALA A 420 0.75 -19.23 -1.74
N VAL A 421 1.21 -20.21 -2.52
CA VAL A 421 2.47 -20.12 -3.25
C VAL A 421 2.27 -19.09 -4.36
N LYS A 422 2.93 -17.94 -4.25
CA LYS A 422 2.93 -16.90 -5.28
C LYS A 422 4.15 -17.12 -6.16
N ASN A 423 3.98 -17.21 -7.48
CA ASN A 423 5.12 -17.05 -8.37
C ASN A 423 5.22 -15.56 -8.70
N PRO A 424 6.20 -14.82 -8.14
CA PRO A 424 6.35 -13.39 -8.43
C PRO A 424 6.71 -13.11 -9.90
N LEU A 425 7.07 -14.16 -10.63
CA LEU A 425 7.58 -14.09 -11.98
C LEU A 425 6.63 -14.88 -12.90
N PHE A 426 6.29 -14.32 -14.07
CA PHE A 426 5.62 -15.07 -15.15
C PHE A 426 6.62 -16.01 -15.84
N LEU A 427 7.28 -16.89 -15.06
CA LEU A 427 8.30 -17.78 -15.59
C LEU A 427 7.66 -18.92 -16.37
N PRO A 428 8.27 -19.34 -17.48
CA PRO A 428 7.95 -20.63 -18.05
C PRO A 428 8.19 -21.73 -16.99
N LEU A 429 7.42 -22.81 -17.04
CA LEU A 429 7.58 -23.97 -16.14
C LEU A 429 9.03 -24.51 -16.13
N ARG A 430 9.76 -24.30 -17.22
CA ARG A 430 11.19 -24.56 -17.32
C ARG A 430 11.89 -23.40 -18.02
N ALA A 431 12.91 -22.82 -17.39
CA ALA A 431 13.70 -21.75 -17.99
C ALA A 431 14.43 -22.21 -19.27
N PRO A 432 14.59 -21.36 -20.29
CA PRO A 432 15.23 -21.73 -21.56
C PRO A 432 16.71 -22.07 -21.39
N LYS A 433 17.24 -23.02 -22.18
CA LYS A 433 18.67 -23.41 -22.15
C LYS A 433 19.60 -22.39 -22.83
N SER A 434 19.10 -21.67 -23.83
CA SER A 434 19.91 -20.88 -24.76
C SER A 434 20.68 -19.73 -24.10
N LEU A 435 20.25 -19.27 -22.93
CA LEU A 435 20.83 -18.11 -22.25
C LEU A 435 21.94 -18.48 -21.24
N GLY A 436 22.02 -19.73 -20.78
CA GLY A 436 23.00 -20.12 -19.77
C GLY A 436 22.81 -19.39 -18.43
N PHE A 437 23.92 -19.18 -17.70
CA PHE A 437 23.96 -18.39 -16.46
C PHE A 437 25.20 -17.50 -16.38
N THR A 438 25.16 -16.48 -15.52
CA THR A 438 26.29 -15.61 -15.19
C THR A 438 26.82 -15.98 -13.81
N ALA A 439 28.11 -16.24 -13.69
CA ALA A 439 28.75 -16.46 -12.40
C ALA A 439 29.14 -15.12 -11.78
N VAL A 440 28.76 -14.87 -10.54
CA VAL A 440 29.12 -13.68 -9.76
C VAL A 440 29.95 -14.14 -8.57
N ILE A 441 31.23 -13.78 -8.56
CA ILE A 441 32.20 -14.17 -7.53
C ILE A 441 32.57 -12.93 -6.74
N LEU A 442 32.27 -12.92 -5.43
CA LEU A 442 32.74 -11.86 -4.54
C LEU A 442 34.13 -12.22 -4.02
N THR A 443 35.07 -11.28 -4.07
CA THR A 443 36.44 -11.53 -3.60
C THR A 443 36.99 -10.44 -2.70
N TYR A 444 37.76 -10.87 -1.70
CA TYR A 444 38.53 -10.00 -0.81
C TYR A 444 39.85 -10.69 -0.45
N ASP A 445 40.97 -10.16 -0.96
CA ASP A 445 42.34 -10.55 -0.59
C ASP A 445 42.69 -12.05 -0.77
N ARG A 446 42.06 -12.74 -1.74
CA ARG A 446 42.26 -14.18 -2.00
C ARG A 446 42.41 -14.50 -3.49
N VAL A 447 43.39 -13.85 -4.14
CA VAL A 447 43.57 -13.93 -5.61
C VAL A 447 43.86 -15.36 -6.09
N ASP A 448 44.66 -16.14 -5.36
CA ASP A 448 45.02 -17.50 -5.77
C ASP A 448 43.81 -18.43 -5.78
N SER A 449 43.02 -18.44 -4.70
CA SER A 449 41.77 -19.20 -4.59
C SER A 449 40.76 -18.75 -5.65
N LEU A 450 40.61 -17.43 -5.84
CA LEU A 450 39.75 -16.86 -6.88
C LEU A 450 40.11 -17.40 -8.26
N PHE A 451 41.39 -17.43 -8.62
CA PHE A 451 41.83 -17.93 -9.93
C PHE A 451 41.55 -19.43 -10.09
N GLN A 452 41.61 -20.22 -9.01
CA GLN A 452 41.19 -21.62 -9.04
C GLN A 452 39.68 -21.75 -9.28
N VAL A 453 38.85 -20.97 -8.58
CA VAL A 453 37.39 -20.95 -8.77
C VAL A 453 37.05 -20.56 -10.21
N VAL A 454 37.64 -19.48 -10.74
CA VAL A 454 37.43 -19.00 -12.12
C VAL A 454 37.77 -20.08 -13.15
N ARG A 455 38.85 -20.87 -12.94
CA ARG A 455 39.20 -21.99 -13.82
C ARG A 455 38.17 -23.12 -13.81
N GLN A 456 37.57 -23.44 -12.66
CA GLN A 456 36.57 -24.51 -12.60
C GLN A 456 35.23 -24.05 -13.20
N VAL A 457 34.78 -22.85 -12.83
CA VAL A 457 33.56 -22.25 -13.37
C VAL A 457 33.66 -22.09 -14.89
N GLY A 458 34.82 -21.68 -15.40
CA GLY A 458 35.10 -21.54 -16.82
C GLY A 458 34.91 -22.80 -17.67
N LYS A 459 34.96 -24.00 -17.07
CA LYS A 459 34.77 -25.28 -17.77
C LYS A 459 33.30 -25.66 -17.93
N VAL A 460 32.38 -24.95 -17.26
CA VAL A 460 30.95 -25.30 -17.26
C VAL A 460 30.31 -24.94 -18.61
N PRO A 461 29.66 -25.90 -19.31
CA PRO A 461 29.11 -25.66 -20.65
C PRO A 461 28.09 -24.51 -20.69
N SER A 462 27.18 -24.45 -19.72
CA SER A 462 26.12 -23.45 -19.64
C SER A 462 26.56 -22.07 -19.12
N LEU A 463 27.84 -21.87 -18.81
CA LEU A 463 28.36 -20.57 -18.40
C LEU A 463 28.36 -19.59 -19.57
N SER A 464 27.76 -18.42 -19.37
CA SER A 464 27.76 -17.32 -20.32
C SER A 464 28.88 -16.31 -20.04
N LYS A 465 28.97 -15.83 -18.79
CA LYS A 465 29.87 -14.73 -18.38
C LYS A 465 30.30 -14.91 -16.92
N ILE A 466 31.50 -14.44 -16.59
CA ILE A 466 32.00 -14.34 -15.21
C ILE A 466 32.11 -12.87 -14.82
N ILE A 467 31.50 -12.50 -13.70
CA ILE A 467 31.64 -11.20 -13.06
C ILE A 467 32.37 -11.42 -11.74
N VAL A 468 33.48 -10.72 -11.56
CA VAL A 468 34.19 -10.68 -10.29
C VAL A 468 33.94 -9.34 -9.62
N VAL A 469 33.31 -9.39 -8.46
CA VAL A 469 33.04 -8.23 -7.61
C VAL A 469 34.24 -8.07 -6.69
N TRP A 470 35.09 -7.11 -7.03
CA TRP A 470 36.34 -6.82 -6.34
C TRP A 470 36.07 -5.93 -5.12
N ASN A 471 36.13 -6.52 -3.93
CA ASN A 471 35.71 -5.87 -2.69
C ASN A 471 36.84 -5.25 -1.87
N ASN A 472 38.08 -5.29 -2.36
CA ASN A 472 39.24 -4.68 -1.72
C ASN A 472 39.46 -3.26 -2.30
N GLN A 473 39.41 -2.23 -1.44
CA GLN A 473 39.61 -0.83 -1.84
C GLN A 473 41.08 -0.40 -1.81
N GLU A 474 41.92 -1.13 -1.09
CA GLU A 474 43.33 -0.81 -0.88
C GLU A 474 44.21 -1.39 -1.99
N VAL A 475 43.83 -2.56 -2.51
CA VAL A 475 44.58 -3.30 -3.53
C VAL A 475 43.80 -3.31 -4.84
N ALA A 476 44.43 -2.85 -5.93
CA ALA A 476 43.84 -2.90 -7.26
C ALA A 476 43.75 -4.36 -7.78
N PRO A 477 42.73 -4.69 -8.61
CA PRO A 477 42.63 -6.00 -9.21
C PRO A 477 43.83 -6.30 -10.13
N PRO A 478 44.28 -7.57 -10.22
CA PRO A 478 45.35 -7.97 -11.13
C PRO A 478 45.03 -7.58 -12.58
N PRO A 479 46.05 -7.24 -13.39
CA PRO A 479 45.85 -6.93 -14.81
C PRO A 479 45.28 -8.15 -15.55
N MET A 480 44.40 -7.90 -16.53
CA MET A 480 43.66 -8.95 -17.26
C MET A 480 44.56 -10.04 -17.89
N SER A 481 45.84 -9.75 -18.16
CA SER A 481 46.81 -10.72 -18.66
C SER A 481 47.15 -11.85 -17.68
N GLN A 482 46.96 -11.64 -16.38
CA GLN A 482 47.22 -12.64 -15.33
C GLN A 482 46.00 -13.54 -15.06
N TRP A 483 44.82 -13.17 -15.55
CA TRP A 483 43.59 -13.91 -15.30
C TRP A 483 43.56 -15.23 -16.07
N PRO A 484 42.95 -16.29 -15.52
CA PRO A 484 42.82 -17.56 -16.22
C PRO A 484 42.05 -17.41 -17.54
N ASN A 485 42.58 -18.00 -18.62
CA ASN A 485 41.84 -18.08 -19.88
C ASN A 485 40.77 -19.17 -19.80
N THR A 486 39.51 -18.75 -19.68
CA THR A 486 38.34 -19.64 -19.58
C THR A 486 37.60 -19.81 -20.90
N GLY A 487 37.98 -19.08 -21.96
CA GLY A 487 37.20 -19.01 -23.20
C GLY A 487 35.84 -18.30 -23.06
N LYS A 488 35.52 -17.74 -21.88
CA LYS A 488 34.30 -16.99 -21.58
C LYS A 488 34.67 -15.56 -21.14
N PRO A 489 33.81 -14.55 -21.39
CA PRO A 489 34.11 -13.18 -20.96
C PRO A 489 34.20 -13.07 -19.43
N ILE A 490 35.26 -12.41 -18.95
CA ILE A 490 35.47 -12.07 -17.53
C ILE A 490 35.41 -10.56 -17.39
N LYS A 491 34.55 -10.07 -16.50
CA LYS A 491 34.43 -8.65 -16.14
C LYS A 491 34.74 -8.47 -14.66
N VAL A 492 35.64 -7.54 -14.35
CA VAL A 492 35.96 -7.16 -12.97
C VAL A 492 35.27 -5.84 -12.65
N ILE A 493 34.53 -5.81 -11.54
CA ILE A 493 33.81 -4.63 -11.06
C ILE A 493 34.39 -4.24 -9.69
N THR A 494 34.99 -3.06 -9.61
CA THR A 494 35.56 -2.51 -8.38
C THR A 494 34.48 -1.81 -7.55
N THR A 495 34.31 -2.22 -6.29
CA THR A 495 33.31 -1.63 -5.39
C THR A 495 33.88 -0.44 -4.63
N LYS A 496 33.00 0.50 -4.24
CA LYS A 496 33.39 1.68 -3.43
C LYS A 496 33.63 1.35 -1.96
N PHE A 497 32.98 0.29 -1.44
CA PHE A 497 33.01 -0.10 -0.04
C PHE A 497 33.00 -1.63 0.07
N ASN A 498 33.73 -2.18 1.04
CA ASN A 498 33.70 -3.60 1.38
C ASN A 498 32.35 -3.98 2.02
N ARG A 499 31.43 -4.54 1.23
CA ARG A 499 30.13 -5.06 1.69
C ARG A 499 29.86 -6.43 1.08
N LEU A 500 29.32 -7.37 1.86
CA LEU A 500 28.94 -8.70 1.36
C LEU A 500 27.78 -8.64 0.36
N SER A 501 26.87 -7.68 0.55
CA SER A 501 25.70 -7.45 -0.29
C SER A 501 26.04 -6.98 -1.71
N ASN A 502 27.28 -6.52 -1.97
CA ASN A 502 27.73 -6.09 -3.30
C ASN A 502 27.59 -7.19 -4.37
N ARG A 503 27.59 -8.47 -3.96
CA ARG A 503 27.37 -9.61 -4.87
C ARG A 503 25.93 -9.70 -5.42
N PHE A 504 24.97 -9.06 -4.75
CA PHE A 504 23.55 -9.06 -5.14
C PHE A 504 23.14 -7.79 -5.88
N PHE A 505 24.07 -6.86 -6.12
CA PHE A 505 23.75 -5.67 -6.89
C PHE A 505 23.41 -6.06 -8.35
N PRO A 506 22.32 -5.52 -8.94
CA PRO A 506 21.91 -5.85 -10.30
C PRO A 506 22.76 -5.08 -11.31
N TYR A 507 24.01 -5.50 -11.49
CA TYR A 507 24.93 -4.92 -12.48
C TYR A 507 24.38 -5.08 -13.90
N ASP A 508 24.54 -4.05 -14.73
CA ASP A 508 24.09 -4.05 -16.13
C ASP A 508 24.73 -5.16 -16.96
N GLU A 509 25.93 -5.63 -16.56
CA GLU A 509 26.61 -6.74 -17.21
C GLU A 509 25.93 -8.11 -17.00
N ILE A 510 24.98 -8.23 -16.06
CA ILE A 510 24.20 -9.45 -15.81
C ILE A 510 23.03 -9.53 -16.80
N GLU A 511 23.29 -10.13 -17.96
CA GLU A 511 22.28 -10.28 -19.03
C GLU A 511 21.40 -11.53 -18.83
N THR A 512 21.96 -12.59 -18.23
CA THR A 512 21.26 -13.88 -18.03
C THR A 512 20.23 -13.81 -16.92
N GLU A 513 19.15 -14.58 -17.03
CA GLU A 513 18.14 -14.69 -15.96
C GLU A 513 18.67 -15.40 -14.71
N CYS A 514 19.58 -16.37 -14.90
CA CYS A 514 20.21 -17.13 -13.83
C CYS A 514 21.54 -16.51 -13.42
N ILE A 515 21.75 -16.39 -12.11
CA ILE A 515 23.02 -16.02 -11.48
C ILE A 515 23.51 -17.20 -10.66
N LEU A 516 24.77 -17.59 -10.82
CA LEU A 516 25.49 -18.44 -9.88
C LEU A 516 26.33 -17.56 -8.96
N ALA A 517 25.89 -17.38 -7.71
CA ALA A 517 26.65 -16.68 -6.69
C ALA A 517 27.66 -17.64 -6.03
N LEU A 518 28.92 -17.20 -5.95
CA LEU A 518 30.04 -17.97 -5.43
C LEU A 518 30.93 -17.14 -4.49
N ASP A 519 31.42 -17.79 -3.43
CA ASP A 519 32.57 -17.30 -2.66
C ASP A 519 33.87 -17.64 -3.38
N ASP A 520 34.91 -16.84 -3.15
CA ASP A 520 36.23 -16.97 -3.80
C ASP A 520 37.09 -18.14 -3.30
N ASP A 521 36.61 -18.90 -2.30
CA ASP A 521 37.26 -20.08 -1.73
C ASP A 521 36.56 -21.42 -2.05
N ILE A 522 35.51 -21.41 -2.89
CA ILE A 522 34.76 -22.60 -3.29
C ILE A 522 35.46 -23.36 -4.42
N VAL A 523 36.66 -23.86 -4.14
CA VAL A 523 37.51 -24.56 -5.13
C VAL A 523 37.08 -25.99 -5.41
N MET A 524 36.22 -26.57 -4.56
CA MET A 524 35.89 -28.00 -4.64
C MET A 524 34.83 -28.32 -5.69
N LEU A 525 33.94 -27.38 -6.06
CA LEU A 525 32.82 -27.64 -6.97
C LEU A 525 33.30 -28.13 -8.34
N THR A 526 32.80 -29.28 -8.79
CA THR A 526 33.14 -29.80 -10.10
C THR A 526 32.27 -29.14 -11.19
N PRO A 527 32.74 -29.08 -12.45
CA PRO A 527 31.92 -28.57 -13.56
C PRO A 527 30.58 -29.30 -13.72
N ASP A 528 30.57 -30.63 -13.47
CA ASP A 528 29.36 -31.46 -13.50
C ASP A 528 28.36 -31.09 -12.39
N GLU A 529 28.85 -30.78 -11.18
CA GLU A 529 27.99 -30.32 -10.09
C GLU A 529 27.37 -28.96 -10.38
N MET A 530 28.12 -28.04 -10.99
CA MET A 530 27.63 -26.72 -11.42
C MET A 530 26.61 -26.83 -12.56
N GLU A 531 26.89 -27.64 -13.58
CA GLU A 531 25.96 -27.86 -14.69
C GLU A 531 24.65 -28.54 -14.21
N PHE A 532 24.75 -29.50 -13.29
CA PHE A 532 23.57 -30.11 -12.68
C PHE A 532 22.76 -29.11 -11.85
N GLY A 533 23.43 -28.28 -11.04
CA GLY A 533 22.77 -27.22 -10.27
C GLY A 533 22.00 -26.24 -11.15
N TYR A 534 22.57 -25.86 -12.30
CA TYR A 534 21.89 -25.04 -13.30
C TYR A 534 20.66 -25.74 -13.89
N GLU A 535 20.75 -27.02 -14.26
CA GLU A 535 19.60 -27.79 -14.76
C GLU A 535 18.46 -27.89 -13.72
N VAL A 536 18.78 -28.05 -12.43
CA VAL A 536 17.79 -28.03 -11.35
C VAL A 536 17.18 -26.64 -11.18
N TRP A 537 17.99 -25.58 -11.21
CA TRP A 537 17.47 -24.21 -11.18
C TRP A 537 16.51 -23.94 -12.34
N ARG A 538 16.79 -24.46 -13.54
CA ARG A 538 15.89 -24.28 -14.69
C ARG A 538 14.50 -24.88 -14.47
N GLU A 539 14.38 -25.93 -13.64
CA GLU A 539 13.10 -26.54 -13.26
C GLU A 539 12.45 -25.86 -12.04
N HIS A 540 13.22 -25.06 -11.31
CA HIS A 540 12.78 -24.32 -10.13
C HIS A 540 13.29 -22.86 -10.12
N PRO A 541 13.04 -22.06 -11.17
CA PRO A 541 13.70 -20.78 -11.36
C PRO A 541 13.25 -19.70 -10.35
N ASP A 542 12.15 -19.94 -9.65
CA ASP A 542 11.63 -19.09 -8.58
C ASP A 542 12.19 -19.43 -7.18
N ARG A 543 13.13 -20.37 -7.07
CA ARG A 543 13.71 -20.81 -5.78
C ARG A 543 15.23 -20.61 -5.75
N LEU A 544 15.79 -20.50 -4.55
CA LEU A 544 17.24 -20.64 -4.36
C LEU A 544 17.60 -22.12 -4.53
N VAL A 545 18.57 -22.40 -5.40
CA VAL A 545 19.05 -23.75 -5.68
C VAL A 545 20.54 -23.81 -5.40
N GLY A 546 21.00 -24.63 -4.45
CA GLY A 546 22.44 -24.62 -4.13
C GLY A 546 22.88 -25.74 -3.22
N TYR A 547 24.12 -25.65 -2.76
CA TYR A 547 24.84 -26.79 -2.18
C TYR A 547 24.94 -26.73 -0.65
N PRO A 548 25.47 -25.66 -0.03
CA PRO A 548 25.56 -25.60 1.43
C PRO A 548 24.18 -25.28 2.00
N SER A 549 23.63 -26.19 2.80
CA SER A 549 22.30 -26.04 3.40
C SER A 549 22.37 -25.80 4.91
N ARG A 550 21.41 -25.05 5.45
CA ARG A 550 21.28 -24.72 6.88
C ARG A 550 19.82 -24.77 7.33
N LEU A 551 19.59 -24.78 8.64
CA LEU A 551 18.26 -24.86 9.24
C LEU A 551 18.08 -23.79 10.31
N HIS A 552 16.88 -23.23 10.42
CA HIS A 552 16.45 -22.48 11.58
C HIS A 552 15.68 -23.40 12.52
N LEU A 553 15.90 -23.27 13.81
CA LEU A 553 15.19 -24.01 14.84
C LEU A 553 14.52 -23.03 15.80
N TRP A 554 13.38 -23.43 16.37
CA TRP A 554 12.74 -22.70 17.46
C TRP A 554 13.21 -23.28 18.79
N GLN A 555 13.82 -22.46 19.65
CA GLN A 555 14.18 -22.84 21.01
C GLN A 555 13.06 -22.45 21.97
N ASN A 556 12.39 -23.45 22.54
CA ASN A 556 11.33 -23.25 23.53
C ASN A 556 11.83 -22.59 24.82
N SER A 557 13.10 -22.82 25.19
CA SER A 557 13.70 -22.28 26.42
C SER A 557 13.88 -20.76 26.39
N THR A 558 14.31 -20.23 25.25
CA THR A 558 14.61 -18.80 25.07
C THR A 558 13.50 -18.05 24.35
N GLN A 559 12.46 -18.76 23.87
CA GLN A 559 11.42 -18.24 22.98
C GLN A 559 12.02 -17.47 21.79
N SER A 560 13.09 -18.01 21.21
CA SER A 560 13.81 -17.40 20.10
C SER A 560 14.19 -18.44 19.05
N TYR A 561 14.47 -17.96 17.85
CA TYR A 561 15.00 -18.80 16.77
C TYR A 561 16.53 -18.92 16.90
N SER A 562 17.06 -20.09 16.56
CA SER A 562 18.50 -20.35 16.49
C SER A 562 18.91 -20.77 15.09
N TYR A 563 20.11 -20.35 14.68
CA TYR A 563 20.74 -20.80 13.44
C TYR A 563 21.48 -22.12 13.69
N GLU A 564 21.14 -23.15 12.93
CA GLU A 564 21.75 -24.47 13.04
C GLU A 564 22.62 -24.79 11.82
N SER A 565 23.88 -25.15 12.11
CA SER A 565 24.87 -25.58 11.13
C SER A 565 25.05 -27.09 11.05
N GLU A 566 24.55 -27.83 12.04
CA GLU A 566 24.60 -29.27 12.09
C GLU A 566 23.65 -29.95 11.09
N TRP A 567 23.99 -31.18 10.75
CA TRP A 567 23.40 -31.92 9.63
C TRP A 567 22.06 -32.54 10.03
N MET A 568 20.98 -31.90 9.63
CA MET A 568 19.64 -32.48 9.68
C MET A 568 19.13 -32.87 8.29
N ASN A 569 18.16 -33.78 8.26
CA ASN A 569 17.45 -34.16 7.04
C ASN A 569 16.62 -33.00 6.48
N ALA A 570 16.16 -32.11 7.37
CA ALA A 570 15.46 -30.90 7.02
C ALA A 570 16.42 -29.73 6.80
N ILE A 571 16.10 -28.90 5.81
CA ILE A 571 16.78 -27.64 5.51
C ILE A 571 15.75 -26.54 5.40
N SER A 572 16.14 -25.31 5.69
CA SER A 572 15.29 -24.14 5.42
C SER A 572 16.01 -23.03 4.67
N MET A 573 17.33 -23.15 4.53
CA MET A 573 18.19 -22.16 3.91
C MET A 573 19.24 -22.84 3.03
N VAL A 574 19.59 -22.17 1.94
CA VAL A 574 20.75 -22.47 1.09
C VAL A 574 21.67 -21.26 1.09
N LEU A 575 22.95 -21.46 1.40
CA LEU A 575 23.91 -20.35 1.48
C LEU A 575 24.30 -19.87 0.09
N THR A 576 24.25 -18.56 -0.13
CA THR A 576 24.50 -17.91 -1.42
C THR A 576 25.96 -17.90 -1.83
N GLY A 577 26.87 -18.36 -0.97
CA GLY A 577 28.27 -18.62 -1.32
C GLY A 577 28.46 -19.75 -2.33
N ALA A 578 27.43 -20.56 -2.56
CA ALA A 578 27.37 -21.49 -3.69
C ALA A 578 25.91 -21.81 -4.01
N ALA A 579 25.25 -20.90 -4.74
CA ALA A 579 23.85 -21.06 -5.11
C ALA A 579 23.48 -20.36 -6.42
N PHE A 580 22.50 -20.93 -7.10
CA PHE A 580 21.80 -20.36 -8.23
C PHE A 580 20.53 -19.64 -7.80
N HIS A 581 20.30 -18.46 -8.35
CA HIS A 581 19.08 -17.69 -8.15
C HIS A 581 18.73 -16.84 -9.39
N HIS A 582 17.47 -16.43 -9.48
CA HIS A 582 17.02 -15.55 -10.56
C HIS A 582 17.48 -14.10 -10.32
N LYS A 583 17.92 -13.38 -11.36
CA LYS A 583 18.37 -11.97 -11.27
C LYS A 583 17.37 -11.01 -10.62
N TYR A 584 16.08 -11.34 -10.71
CA TYR A 584 15.00 -10.64 -10.01
C TYR A 584 15.23 -10.56 -8.50
N PHE A 585 15.74 -11.62 -7.86
CA PHE A 585 15.99 -11.59 -6.43
C PHE A 585 17.16 -10.69 -6.06
N SER A 586 18.17 -10.54 -6.92
CA SER A 586 19.21 -9.51 -6.78
C SER A 586 18.62 -8.08 -6.83
N PHE A 587 17.70 -7.84 -7.77
CA PHE A 587 16.98 -6.56 -7.87
C PHE A 587 16.15 -6.28 -6.60
N MET A 588 15.33 -7.25 -6.18
CA MET A 588 14.49 -7.15 -4.97
C MET A 588 15.34 -6.96 -3.72
N TYR A 589 16.46 -7.68 -3.59
CA TYR A 589 17.39 -7.51 -2.47
C TYR A 589 17.95 -6.08 -2.43
N THR A 590 18.26 -5.52 -3.58
CA THR A 590 18.90 -4.20 -3.66
C THR A 590 17.92 -3.05 -3.43
N TYR A 591 16.72 -3.13 -4.00
CA TYR A 591 15.77 -2.00 -4.10
C TYR A 591 14.48 -2.17 -3.31
N SER A 592 14.09 -3.39 -2.92
CA SER A 592 12.81 -3.67 -2.26
C SER A 592 12.96 -4.24 -0.85
N MET A 593 14.17 -4.66 -0.47
CA MET A 593 14.45 -5.13 0.90
C MET A 593 14.36 -3.95 1.88
N PRO A 594 13.71 -4.13 3.06
CA PRO A 594 13.61 -3.09 4.07
C PRO A 594 14.98 -2.46 4.38
N GLY A 595 15.04 -1.13 4.39
CA GLY A 595 16.29 -0.39 4.51
C GLY A 595 17.06 -0.72 5.78
N ASN A 596 16.35 -0.83 6.91
CA ASN A 596 16.89 -1.25 8.19
C ASN A 596 17.51 -2.66 8.16
N LEU A 597 16.89 -3.61 7.47
CA LEU A 597 17.41 -4.97 7.32
C LEU A 597 18.72 -4.97 6.51
N LYS A 598 18.73 -4.27 5.38
CA LYS A 598 19.93 -4.17 4.54
C LYS A 598 21.06 -3.44 5.27
N GLN A 599 20.75 -2.38 6.01
CA GLN A 599 21.72 -1.67 6.86
C GLN A 599 22.26 -2.56 7.97
N TRP A 600 21.43 -3.42 8.57
CA TRP A 600 21.88 -4.41 9.54
C TRP A 600 22.93 -5.35 8.93
N VAL A 601 22.63 -5.94 7.78
CA VAL A 601 23.57 -6.82 7.04
C VAL A 601 24.87 -6.09 6.70
N ASP A 602 24.77 -4.88 6.15
CA ASP A 602 25.94 -4.10 5.73
C ASP A 602 26.82 -3.68 6.92
N LYS A 603 26.23 -3.41 8.09
CA LYS A 603 26.96 -3.02 9.31
C LYS A 603 27.67 -4.19 9.98
N HIS A 604 27.04 -5.36 9.98
CA HIS A 604 27.56 -6.57 10.63
C HIS A 604 28.48 -7.38 9.72
N ILE A 605 28.46 -7.14 8.39
CA ILE A 605 29.23 -7.91 7.41
C ILE A 605 28.94 -9.42 7.57
N ASN A 606 27.66 -9.75 7.76
CA ASN A 606 27.16 -11.11 7.94
C ASN A 606 25.68 -11.20 7.53
N CYS A 607 25.14 -12.41 7.45
CA CYS A 607 23.71 -12.71 7.29
C CYS A 607 23.08 -12.27 5.96
N GLU A 608 23.89 -11.93 4.95
CA GLU A 608 23.40 -11.56 3.62
C GLU A 608 22.70 -12.75 2.94
N ASP A 609 23.21 -13.97 3.19
CA ASP A 609 22.64 -15.24 2.74
C ASP A 609 21.30 -15.55 3.43
N ILE A 610 21.20 -15.35 4.75
CA ILE A 610 19.96 -15.48 5.52
C ILE A 610 18.93 -14.48 5.00
N ALA A 611 19.32 -13.22 4.81
CA ALA A 611 18.46 -12.17 4.27
C ALA A 611 17.91 -12.54 2.88
N MET A 612 18.75 -13.12 2.01
CA MET A 612 18.31 -13.61 0.69
C MET A 612 17.32 -14.77 0.81
N ASN A 613 17.53 -15.72 1.73
CA ASN A 613 16.59 -16.82 1.97
C ASN A 613 15.24 -16.33 2.51
N PHE A 614 15.26 -15.35 3.44
CA PHE A 614 14.05 -14.68 3.94
C PHE A 614 13.29 -14.01 2.80
N LEU A 615 13.99 -13.24 1.96
CA LEU A 615 13.40 -12.55 0.81
C LEU A 615 12.72 -13.55 -0.15
N VAL A 616 13.45 -14.54 -0.62
CA VAL A 616 12.95 -15.50 -1.62
C VAL A 616 11.78 -16.31 -1.05
N THR A 617 11.88 -16.78 0.19
CA THR A 617 10.81 -17.59 0.81
C THR A 617 9.58 -16.75 1.12
N ASN A 618 9.74 -15.50 1.55
CA ASN A 618 8.62 -14.60 1.81
C ASN A 618 7.87 -14.24 0.53
N VAL A 619 8.60 -13.99 -0.57
CA VAL A 619 8.00 -13.63 -1.86
C VAL A 619 7.31 -14.84 -2.50
N THR A 620 7.93 -16.01 -2.48
CA THR A 620 7.42 -17.19 -3.22
C THR A 620 6.52 -18.11 -2.39
N GLY A 621 6.66 -18.06 -1.06
CA GLY A 621 6.08 -19.04 -0.16
C GLY A 621 6.71 -20.44 -0.29
N LYS A 622 7.85 -20.59 -0.96
CA LYS A 622 8.52 -21.88 -1.22
C LYS A 622 9.87 -21.99 -0.50
N ALA A 623 10.15 -23.14 0.10
CA ALA A 623 11.48 -23.47 0.66
C ALA A 623 12.57 -23.52 -0.43
N PRO A 624 13.88 -23.39 -0.13
CA PRO A 624 14.95 -23.57 -1.12
C PRO A 624 15.11 -25.03 -1.58
N ILE A 625 15.91 -25.26 -2.62
CA ILE A 625 16.27 -26.59 -3.14
C ILE A 625 17.74 -26.87 -2.87
N LYS A 626 18.02 -27.98 -2.18
CA LYS A 626 19.37 -28.52 -2.06
C LYS A 626 19.69 -29.43 -3.24
N VAL A 627 20.87 -29.26 -3.80
CA VAL A 627 21.43 -30.17 -4.81
C VAL A 627 22.59 -30.96 -4.22
N VAL A 628 22.69 -32.24 -4.62
CA VAL A 628 23.79 -33.18 -4.31
C VAL A 628 24.06 -33.40 -2.81
N PRO A 629 24.68 -34.52 -2.38
CA PRO A 629 24.91 -34.74 -0.94
C PRO A 629 26.13 -34.00 -0.40
N ARG A 630 26.76 -33.13 -1.19
CA ARG A 630 28.03 -32.51 -0.81
C ARG A 630 27.86 -31.76 0.52
N LYS A 631 28.62 -32.23 1.51
CA LYS A 631 28.40 -31.86 2.90
C LYS A 631 29.09 -30.54 3.20
N LYS A 632 30.41 -30.43 3.02
CA LYS A 632 31.17 -29.19 3.27
C LYS A 632 32.02 -28.83 2.05
N PHE A 633 32.14 -27.53 1.82
CA PHE A 633 33.24 -26.95 1.05
C PHE A 633 34.36 -26.70 2.06
N LYS A 634 35.43 -27.50 1.99
CA LYS A 634 36.62 -27.25 2.79
C LYS A 634 37.60 -26.51 1.89
N CYS A 635 38.11 -25.37 2.32
CA CYS A 635 39.29 -24.79 1.68
C CYS A 635 40.53 -25.36 2.40
N PRO A 636 41.38 -26.17 1.74
CA PRO A 636 42.57 -26.75 2.38
C PRO A 636 43.61 -25.69 2.77
N GLU A 637 43.63 -24.55 2.06
CA GLU A 637 44.63 -23.49 2.20
C GLU A 637 44.18 -22.32 3.10
N CYS A 638 42.90 -22.26 3.47
CA CYS A 638 42.29 -21.11 4.17
C CYS A 638 42.32 -21.21 5.71
N VAL A 639 43.20 -22.01 6.29
CA VAL A 639 43.18 -22.36 7.74
C VAL A 639 43.45 -21.17 8.68
N LYS A 640 43.94 -20.03 8.17
CA LYS A 640 44.37 -18.92 9.04
C LYS A 640 43.32 -17.87 9.38
N GLU A 641 42.21 -17.72 8.66
CA GLU A 641 41.19 -16.68 8.94
C GLU A 641 39.86 -17.02 8.22
N MET A 642 39.03 -17.89 8.82
CA MET A 642 37.66 -18.14 8.33
C MET A 642 36.65 -17.50 9.27
N LEU A 643 35.80 -16.61 8.77
CA LEU A 643 34.67 -16.00 9.49
C LEU A 643 33.78 -17.07 10.16
N SER A 644 33.61 -18.23 9.52
CA SER A 644 32.80 -19.33 10.06
C SER A 644 33.46 -20.17 11.16
N ALA A 645 34.74 -19.93 11.47
CA ALA A 645 35.47 -20.66 12.50
C ALA A 645 35.35 -20.02 13.90
N ASP A 646 34.83 -18.79 13.98
CA ASP A 646 34.56 -18.10 15.24
C ASP A 646 33.18 -18.53 15.81
N MET A 647 33.12 -18.81 17.11
CA MET A 647 31.86 -19.11 17.79
C MET A 647 30.93 -17.88 17.84
N SER A 648 31.50 -16.66 17.84
CA SER A 648 30.74 -15.41 17.81
C SER A 648 29.85 -15.31 16.55
N HIS A 649 30.35 -15.79 15.41
CA HIS A 649 29.69 -15.76 14.11
C HIS A 649 28.39 -16.58 14.09
N MET A 650 28.31 -17.66 14.87
CA MET A 650 27.10 -18.50 14.97
C MET A 650 26.01 -17.85 15.83
N VAL A 651 26.42 -17.12 16.88
CA VAL A 651 25.52 -16.35 17.74
C VAL A 651 24.91 -15.21 16.95
N GLU A 652 25.74 -14.44 16.24
CA GLU A 652 25.32 -13.32 15.39
C GLU A 652 24.31 -13.77 14.32
N ARG A 653 24.53 -14.93 13.69
CA ARG A 653 23.55 -15.48 12.73
C ARG A 653 22.20 -15.84 13.36
N SER A 654 22.20 -16.29 14.61
CA SER A 654 20.95 -16.52 15.34
C SER A 654 20.24 -15.19 15.66
N GLU A 655 20.99 -14.15 16.02
CA GLU A 655 20.47 -12.80 16.22
C GLU A 655 19.85 -12.24 14.94
N CYS A 656 20.53 -12.39 13.79
CA CYS A 656 20.00 -11.99 12.49
C CYS A 656 18.63 -12.64 12.19
N ILE A 657 18.46 -13.94 12.45
CA ILE A 657 17.17 -14.61 12.23
C ILE A 657 16.08 -13.95 13.08
N ASN A 658 16.33 -13.72 14.37
CA ASN A 658 15.33 -13.12 15.25
C ASN A 658 15.00 -11.68 14.84
N HIS A 659 16.03 -10.88 14.53
CA HIS A 659 15.83 -9.51 14.06
C HIS A 659 15.04 -9.47 12.76
N PHE A 660 15.34 -10.37 11.81
CA PHE A 660 14.59 -10.42 10.55
C PHE A 660 13.14 -10.88 10.76
N VAL A 661 12.87 -11.81 11.69
CA VAL A 661 11.50 -12.21 12.05
C VAL A 661 10.70 -11.02 12.58
N GLU A 662 11.30 -10.19 13.42
CA GLU A 662 10.67 -8.97 13.94
C GLU A 662 10.30 -8.02 12.79
N LEU A 663 11.24 -7.78 11.87
CA LEU A 663 11.03 -6.89 10.72
C LEU A 663 9.97 -7.42 9.73
N TYR A 664 9.95 -8.73 9.48
CA TYR A 664 8.93 -9.35 8.62
C TYR A 664 7.59 -9.60 9.34
N GLY A 665 7.54 -9.47 10.67
CA GLY A 665 6.38 -9.73 11.51
C GLY A 665 5.96 -11.20 11.60
N ALA A 666 6.75 -12.12 11.04
CA ALA A 666 6.55 -13.57 11.06
C ALA A 666 7.82 -14.29 10.59
N MET A 667 7.92 -15.61 10.84
CA MET A 667 8.97 -16.46 10.27
C MET A 667 8.60 -16.91 8.84
N PRO A 668 9.27 -16.41 7.78
CA PRO A 668 8.96 -16.83 6.42
C PRO A 668 9.61 -18.15 6.05
N LEU A 669 10.76 -18.51 6.64
CA LEU A 669 11.52 -19.70 6.27
C LEU A 669 10.71 -20.98 6.49
N LYS A 670 10.81 -21.92 5.54
CA LYS A 670 10.07 -23.19 5.59
C LYS A 670 11.05 -24.37 5.61
N PRO A 671 10.98 -25.28 6.60
CA PRO A 671 11.76 -26.50 6.59
C PRO A 671 11.27 -27.44 5.47
N VAL A 672 12.20 -28.13 4.82
CA VAL A 672 11.92 -29.11 3.77
C VAL A 672 12.94 -30.25 3.83
N GLU A 673 12.47 -31.48 3.61
CA GLU A 673 13.30 -32.68 3.49
C GLU A 673 13.42 -33.11 2.01
N PHE A 674 13.89 -32.19 1.16
CA PHE A 674 13.96 -32.41 -0.28
C PHE A 674 15.36 -32.10 -0.81
N ARG A 675 15.88 -33.00 -1.67
CA ARG A 675 17.15 -32.85 -2.38
C ARG A 675 17.03 -33.38 -3.81
N CYS A 676 17.62 -32.67 -4.76
CA CYS A 676 17.78 -33.13 -6.13
C CYS A 676 19.12 -33.83 -6.33
N ASP A 677 19.08 -35.04 -6.90
CA ASP A 677 20.22 -35.79 -7.41
C ASP A 677 19.92 -36.20 -8.87
N PRO A 678 20.91 -36.34 -9.77
CA PRO A 678 20.67 -36.76 -11.13
C PRO A 678 20.19 -38.22 -11.21
N VAL A 679 19.53 -38.57 -12.31
CA VAL A 679 19.17 -39.96 -12.60
C VAL A 679 20.44 -40.82 -12.63
N LEU A 680 20.39 -42.00 -12.01
CA LEU A 680 21.54 -42.92 -11.82
C LEU A 680 22.61 -42.45 -10.80
N TYR A 681 22.27 -41.47 -9.95
CA TYR A 681 23.13 -41.10 -8.83
C TYR A 681 23.36 -42.30 -7.89
N LYS A 682 24.64 -42.60 -7.59
CA LYS A 682 25.11 -43.81 -6.87
C LYS A 682 24.77 -45.16 -7.52
N ASP A 683 24.27 -45.17 -8.75
CA ASP A 683 24.05 -46.40 -9.48
C ASP A 683 25.39 -47.05 -9.88
N LYS A 684 25.43 -48.38 -10.00
CA LYS A 684 26.63 -49.19 -10.30
C LYS A 684 27.00 -49.21 -11.78
N LEU A 685 26.34 -48.40 -12.61
CA LEU A 685 26.57 -48.35 -14.05
C LEU A 685 27.91 -47.69 -14.43
N PRO A 686 28.54 -48.12 -15.55
CA PRO A 686 29.74 -47.49 -16.09
C PRO A 686 29.57 -45.98 -16.29
N GLY A 687 30.62 -45.21 -15.99
CA GLY A 687 30.58 -43.74 -16.08
C GLY A 687 30.18 -43.22 -17.45
N VAL A 688 30.45 -43.95 -18.54
CA VAL A 688 30.05 -43.57 -19.91
C VAL A 688 28.54 -43.38 -20.05
N LEU A 689 27.73 -44.10 -19.27
CA LEU A 689 26.26 -44.01 -19.29
C LEU A 689 25.72 -42.87 -18.39
N LYS A 690 26.57 -42.29 -17.54
CA LYS A 690 26.18 -41.21 -16.64
C LYS A 690 26.42 -39.87 -17.33
N LYS A 691 25.38 -39.03 -17.36
CA LYS A 691 25.46 -37.67 -17.92
C LYS A 691 26.41 -36.77 -17.12
N PHE A 692 26.39 -36.91 -15.79
CA PHE A 692 27.27 -36.20 -14.85
C PHE A 692 28.13 -37.25 -14.13
N LYS A 693 29.36 -37.46 -14.62
CA LYS A 693 30.26 -38.54 -14.18
C LYS A 693 31.01 -38.16 -12.92
N ASP A 694 31.31 -36.87 -12.77
CA ASP A 694 32.12 -36.33 -11.68
C ASP A 694 31.27 -35.84 -10.49
N LEU A 695 29.98 -36.20 -10.48
CA LEU A 695 29.03 -35.73 -9.48
C LEU A 695 29.21 -36.47 -8.14
N GLY A 696 29.59 -35.72 -7.10
CA GLY A 696 29.87 -36.28 -5.78
C GLY A 696 31.22 -37.00 -5.68
N VAL A 697 32.14 -36.78 -6.63
CA VAL A 697 33.55 -37.18 -6.52
C VAL A 697 34.22 -36.28 -5.46
N LEU A 698 34.98 -36.90 -4.56
CA LEU A 698 35.72 -36.22 -3.48
C LEU A 698 37.07 -35.72 -3.96
#